data_AF-A0A6G1ZFN1-F1
#
_entry.id   AF-A0A6G1ZFN1-F1
#
_cell.length_a   1.000
_cell.length_b   1.000
_cell.length_c   1.000
_cell.angle_alpha   90.00
_cell.angle_beta   90.00
_cell.angle_gamma   90.00
#
_symmetry.space_group_name_H-M   'P 1'
#
loop_
_entity.id
_entity.type
_entity.pdbx_description
1 polymer ?
#
loop_
_entity_poly.entity_id
_entity_poly.type
_entity_poly.pdbx_seq_one_letter_code
_entity_poly.pdbx_strand_id
1 'polypeptide(L)'
;MKKILILIVLLGLLYPDRPLAQNSIKLYPYQMIPSHHPDYLRHHVKSPDASFFHDKIQFIALRDLSGDYKQKLDQWVDKDKLGDILWVSYPLVFQDNLKEVVAEIKKRNLYLFDLWGYIPGSGPGGYWTQFVIPDGVLDLFEKELGDRWLGMDNGEQDGRYVGSFAPRMYPLGADRKQQYFNFQRHFQEMGDQLGNKMATLVSLNFGHYFLKEGVYTLIGAETAQGLPNSQIYYSFIRGAGKQYGVNWFGNASVWNRWGYKTYDSNATGIDDDYNSGGPLKGTSLGLLKRLIYTHLMYDCVAVGFEGSMRIDDKKLSPIGKIQQSAVKWVDKYGDPGVMYTPVALMTDFFSGWSFPRHLYSRQAYKVWGNLPYELPDYLTDGMLDILYPGYQDASYYKDERGFIAPNPYGDIADCLMSDAPQWVLQQYPVLVIADELRPGKEINDKLETYVNEGGHLIITAGSLKNMPDGIAGVRAGNKTTVCSGPVTYKGQSLSERVPYTLAELIYPASATILQKSNELPAAIELNAGKGKITVIASPYGVTEQPQCELPVKVKEEMPLDKPYPILNHVKALMGDIFSSVQLFETNPELSLVTCSRGNGEYTVLISNEHWTPKEFSIRTKTGKIVSIKELPTDCSEMKAVGYTPKVAVNTSFGKNTSNTIAGGNVRVFRVRLNHEADITVMPESTPVPNVTGRSLVLRNISDVKEEILSRPTFFEHYDRVVIDWRYLNNKEKETLKHESGWLGRQKLKITVDLTSGLNLYPDLRIVNNDLPFYQKSMDIMKRVIDKMEILGADELLISTQRTIENNYTMEQFYASLKESFLVLSDYAAEKNIRLVLRQAVSRTPDTIEGLRKLVNEVNRPNFTLAPALSLLLNDEANLDGNLSRLKQMDIKDLLISVPGKDIHNQLWNTNAPLYKSGQTETIRKILSAFPDAHYIMDGLYNSQDEEYLDGKELDKLVTKK
;
A
#
# COMPACT_ATOMS: atom_id res chain seq x y z
N MET A 1 -57.67 -10.43 1.77
CA MET A 1 -56.67 -9.79 0.88
C MET A 1 -56.93 -8.30 0.60
N LYS A 2 -58.17 -7.79 0.45
CA LYS A 2 -58.41 -6.35 0.19
C LYS A 2 -58.23 -5.39 1.38
N LYS A 3 -58.22 -5.86 2.63
CA LYS A 3 -58.01 -4.99 3.83
C LYS A 3 -56.55 -4.74 4.21
N ILE A 4 -55.61 -5.57 3.74
CA ILE A 4 -54.17 -5.41 4.02
C ILE A 4 -53.52 -4.42 3.03
N LEU A 5 -54.03 -4.36 1.79
CA LEU A 5 -53.53 -3.43 0.77
C LEU A 5 -53.86 -1.96 1.10
N ILE A 6 -54.98 -1.69 1.77
CA ILE A 6 -55.39 -0.33 2.15
C ILE A 6 -54.54 0.20 3.33
N LEU A 7 -54.06 -0.68 4.21
CA LEU A 7 -53.20 -0.27 5.34
C LEU A 7 -51.78 0.11 4.88
N ILE A 8 -51.26 -0.54 3.83
CA ILE A 8 -49.93 -0.24 3.25
C ILE A 8 -49.96 1.06 2.44
N VAL A 9 -51.07 1.38 1.76
CA VAL A 9 -51.23 2.63 1.00
C VAL A 9 -51.44 3.84 1.93
N LEU A 10 -52.10 3.67 3.08
CA LEU A 10 -52.28 4.75 4.07
C LEU A 10 -51.02 5.07 4.89
N LEU A 11 -50.11 4.09 5.09
CA LEU A 11 -48.81 4.33 5.72
C LEU A 11 -47.81 5.05 4.79
N GLY A 12 -47.99 4.96 3.48
CA GLY A 12 -47.17 5.69 2.48
C GLY A 12 -47.55 7.16 2.28
N LEU A 13 -48.69 7.60 2.83
CA LEU A 13 -49.23 8.96 2.63
C LEU A 13 -49.10 9.86 3.87
N LEU A 14 -48.42 9.42 4.93
CA LEU A 14 -48.26 10.17 6.19
C LEU A 14 -46.86 10.76 6.43
N TYR A 15 -45.98 10.77 5.42
CA TYR A 15 -44.74 11.55 5.46
C TYR A 15 -44.53 12.36 4.17
N PRO A 16 -45.33 13.41 3.92
CA PRO A 16 -44.89 14.49 3.05
C PRO A 16 -43.83 15.30 3.81
N ASP A 17 -42.73 15.65 3.12
CA ASP A 17 -41.69 16.56 3.58
C ASP A 17 -40.90 16.14 4.83
N ARG A 18 -40.07 15.10 4.69
CA ARG A 18 -38.76 15.13 5.38
C ARG A 18 -37.73 15.73 4.42
N PRO A 19 -36.98 16.77 4.81
CA PRO A 19 -35.81 17.19 4.04
C PRO A 19 -34.92 15.96 3.84
N LEU A 20 -34.18 15.90 2.71
CA LEU A 20 -33.16 14.86 2.45
C LEU A 20 -32.50 14.51 3.78
N ALA A 21 -32.67 13.26 4.24
CA ALA A 21 -32.14 12.82 5.52
C ALA A 21 -30.67 13.21 5.57
N GLN A 22 -30.32 14.10 6.48
CA GLN A 22 -28.94 14.42 6.78
C GLN A 22 -28.33 13.08 7.19
N ASN A 23 -27.50 12.49 6.33
CA ASN A 23 -26.91 11.19 6.61
C ASN A 23 -26.13 11.31 7.92
N SER A 24 -26.41 10.40 8.85
CA SER A 24 -25.65 10.24 10.10
C SER A 24 -24.15 10.25 9.79
N ILE A 25 -23.36 11.04 10.53
CA ILE A 25 -21.91 11.09 10.34
C ILE A 25 -21.34 9.73 10.75
N LYS A 26 -20.70 9.03 9.82
CA LYS A 26 -20.08 7.73 10.10
C LYS A 26 -18.66 7.93 10.62
N LEU A 27 -18.35 7.32 11.77
CA LEU A 27 -17.07 7.47 12.47
C LEU A 27 -16.40 6.10 12.62
N TYR A 28 -15.14 5.98 12.19
CA TYR A 28 -14.27 4.82 12.44
C TYR A 28 -13.21 5.18 13.49
N PRO A 29 -13.43 4.92 14.80
CA PRO A 29 -12.57 5.40 15.87
C PRO A 29 -11.53 4.36 16.34
N TYR A 30 -11.09 3.46 15.46
CA TYR A 30 -10.15 2.39 15.81
C TYR A 30 -8.76 2.66 15.22
N GLN A 31 -7.73 2.44 16.02
CA GLN A 31 -6.34 2.54 15.56
C GLN A 31 -5.99 1.34 14.68
N MET A 32 -5.05 1.55 13.75
CA MET A 32 -4.43 0.45 13.02
C MET A 32 -3.49 -0.31 13.96
N ILE A 33 -3.59 -1.63 14.00
CA ILE A 33 -2.74 -2.51 14.81
C ILE A 33 -1.94 -3.40 13.86
N PRO A 34 -0.62 -3.19 13.71
CA PRO A 34 0.24 -3.98 12.81
C PRO A 34 0.11 -5.49 12.97
N SER A 35 0.08 -5.99 14.21
CA SER A 35 0.01 -7.44 14.50
C SER A 35 -1.28 -8.12 14.04
N HIS A 36 -2.34 -7.36 13.76
CA HIS A 36 -3.60 -7.88 13.20
C HIS A 36 -3.56 -8.03 11.68
N HIS A 37 -2.54 -7.47 11.00
CA HIS A 37 -2.44 -7.52 9.55
C HIS A 37 -2.25 -8.97 9.06
N PRO A 38 -2.93 -9.43 7.98
CA PRO A 38 -2.85 -10.82 7.51
C PRO A 38 -1.42 -11.26 7.14
N ASP A 39 -0.61 -10.32 6.64
CA ASP A 39 0.78 -10.57 6.30
C ASP A 39 1.78 -10.40 7.46
N TYR A 40 1.35 -10.07 8.67
CA TYR A 40 2.27 -9.80 9.77
C TYR A 40 3.24 -10.96 10.04
N LEU A 41 2.77 -12.20 9.96
CA LEU A 41 3.62 -13.38 10.09
C LEU A 41 4.42 -13.69 8.84
N ARG A 42 4.00 -13.21 7.67
CA ARG A 42 4.72 -13.37 6.39
C ARG A 42 5.87 -12.38 6.27
N HIS A 43 5.67 -11.13 6.67
CA HIS A 43 6.67 -10.07 6.60
C HIS A 43 7.99 -10.52 7.24
N HIS A 44 9.08 -10.10 6.60
CA HIS A 44 10.43 -10.32 7.10
C HIS A 44 10.66 -9.49 8.36
N VAL A 45 10.18 -8.25 8.34
CA VAL A 45 10.23 -7.30 9.44
C VAL A 45 8.82 -6.99 9.91
N LYS A 46 8.64 -7.04 11.23
CA LYS A 46 7.36 -6.79 11.87
C LYS A 46 7.35 -5.38 12.45
N SER A 47 6.40 -4.55 12.00
CA SER A 47 6.18 -3.25 12.62
C SER A 47 5.68 -3.45 14.06
N PRO A 48 6.26 -2.77 15.07
CA PRO A 48 5.80 -2.89 16.44
C PRO A 48 4.42 -2.22 16.63
N ASP A 49 3.55 -2.84 17.43
CA ASP A 49 2.28 -2.24 17.85
C ASP A 49 2.50 -1.03 18.78
N ALA A 50 1.49 -0.17 18.94
CA ALA A 50 1.57 1.01 19.80
C ALA A 50 1.96 0.70 21.27
N SER A 51 1.60 -0.49 21.77
CA SER A 51 1.97 -0.94 23.12
C SER A 51 3.47 -1.10 23.32
N PHE A 52 4.23 -1.38 22.25
CA PHE A 52 5.69 -1.39 22.29
C PHE A 52 6.26 -0.01 22.65
N PHE A 53 5.56 1.04 22.22
CA PHE A 53 5.83 2.44 22.54
C PHE A 53 5.10 2.92 23.80
N HIS A 54 4.68 1.98 24.67
CA HIS A 54 3.97 2.24 25.93
C HIS A 54 2.63 2.99 25.74
N ASP A 55 1.95 2.76 24.62
CA ASP A 55 0.67 3.41 24.28
C ASP A 55 0.75 4.94 24.36
N LYS A 56 1.91 5.48 24.00
CA LYS A 56 2.21 6.91 24.04
C LYS A 56 3.08 7.30 22.85
N ILE A 57 2.78 8.46 22.28
CA ILE A 57 3.62 9.09 21.26
C ILE A 57 5.02 9.35 21.84
N GLN A 58 6.02 8.74 21.21
CA GLN A 58 7.43 8.91 21.53
C GLN A 58 8.02 10.11 20.81
N PHE A 59 9.19 10.57 21.26
CA PHE A 59 9.88 11.70 20.62
C PHE A 59 11.25 11.30 20.10
N ILE A 60 11.54 11.77 18.89
CA ILE A 60 12.79 11.53 18.16
C ILE A 60 13.78 12.65 18.49
N ALA A 61 14.97 12.28 18.94
CA ALA A 61 15.99 13.20 19.39
C ALA A 61 17.41 12.64 19.10
N LEU A 62 18.43 13.45 19.39
CA LEU A 62 19.86 13.13 19.37
C LEU A 62 20.36 12.43 18.09
N ARG A 63 21.11 13.17 17.27
CA ARG A 63 21.58 12.69 15.96
C ARG A 63 23.03 12.24 15.88
N ASP A 64 23.77 12.36 16.97
CA ASP A 64 25.20 12.08 16.98
C ASP A 64 25.67 11.53 18.32
N LEU A 65 26.17 10.30 18.30
CA LEU A 65 26.76 9.60 19.46
C LEU A 65 28.29 9.52 19.39
N SER A 66 28.95 10.30 18.54
CA SER A 66 30.41 10.40 18.56
C SER A 66 30.94 11.09 19.82
N GLY A 67 32.19 10.82 20.20
CA GLY A 67 32.81 11.41 21.40
C GLY A 67 32.22 10.87 22.70
N ASP A 68 31.95 11.75 23.68
CA ASP A 68 31.35 11.37 24.96
C ASP A 68 29.84 11.16 24.84
N TYR A 69 29.46 9.99 24.33
CA TYR A 69 28.06 9.58 24.16
C TYR A 69 27.28 9.54 25.47
N LYS A 70 27.92 9.27 26.62
CA LYS A 70 27.24 9.22 27.92
C LYS A 70 26.81 10.61 28.36
N GLN A 71 27.70 11.59 28.25
CA GLN A 71 27.36 12.98 28.53
C GLN A 71 26.23 13.49 27.62
N LYS A 72 26.27 13.13 26.33
CA LYS A 72 25.20 13.50 25.39
C LYS A 72 23.86 12.88 25.78
N LEU A 73 23.83 11.60 26.14
CA LEU A 73 22.62 10.93 26.61
C LEU A 73 22.09 11.56 27.91
N ASP A 74 22.96 11.83 28.90
CA ASP A 74 22.59 12.52 30.15
C ASP A 74 21.96 13.90 29.88
N GLN A 75 22.51 14.62 28.90
CA GLN A 75 22.05 15.96 28.57
C GLN A 75 20.72 15.94 27.80
N TRP A 76 20.61 15.13 26.73
CA TRP A 76 19.45 15.15 25.82
C TRP A 76 18.26 14.35 26.34
N VAL A 77 18.50 13.19 26.95
CA VAL A 77 17.46 12.28 27.43
C VAL A 77 17.06 12.67 28.86
N ASP A 78 18.01 12.69 29.79
CA ASP A 78 17.67 12.80 31.21
C ASP A 78 17.37 14.24 31.64
N LYS A 79 18.22 15.20 31.22
CA LYS A 79 18.11 16.61 31.63
C LYS A 79 17.14 17.41 30.76
N ASP A 80 17.31 17.37 29.44
CA ASP A 80 16.45 18.16 28.53
C ASP A 80 15.11 17.46 28.23
N LYS A 81 15.04 16.13 28.37
CA LYS A 81 13.84 15.32 28.10
C LYS A 81 13.28 15.57 26.70
N LEU A 82 14.16 15.50 25.70
CA LEU A 82 13.78 15.75 24.31
C LEU A 82 13.14 14.54 23.63
N GLY A 83 13.46 13.32 24.05
CA GLY A 83 12.90 12.09 23.50
C GLY A 83 13.77 10.86 23.73
N ASP A 84 13.15 9.69 23.59
CA ASP A 84 13.77 8.38 23.88
C ASP A 84 14.16 7.60 22.61
N ILE A 85 13.84 8.14 21.42
CA ILE A 85 14.21 7.56 20.12
C ILE A 85 15.44 8.30 19.58
N LEU A 86 16.53 7.57 19.34
CA LEU A 86 17.82 8.10 18.88
C LEU A 86 17.92 8.03 17.36
N TRP A 87 18.01 9.18 16.69
CA TRP A 87 18.05 9.29 15.22
C TRP A 87 19.45 9.60 14.68
N VAL A 88 20.34 8.64 14.85
CA VAL A 88 21.79 8.82 14.62
C VAL A 88 22.19 8.44 13.20
N SER A 89 23.32 8.96 12.73
CA SER A 89 23.80 8.68 11.37
C SER A 89 24.69 7.45 11.27
N TYR A 90 24.91 7.02 10.02
CA TYR A 90 25.70 5.84 9.69
C TYR A 90 27.13 5.78 10.29
N PRO A 91 27.87 6.86 10.61
CA PRO A 91 29.20 6.73 11.21
C PRO A 91 29.20 5.92 12.51
N LEU A 92 28.04 5.77 13.17
CA LEU A 92 27.85 4.85 14.29
C LEU A 92 28.33 3.42 13.95
N VAL A 93 28.00 2.89 12.76
CA VAL A 93 28.31 1.49 12.39
C VAL A 93 29.81 1.24 12.22
N PHE A 94 30.62 2.29 12.22
CA PHE A 94 32.07 2.25 12.06
C PHE A 94 32.84 2.62 13.34
N GLN A 95 32.15 2.84 14.47
CA GLN A 95 32.81 3.21 15.72
C GLN A 95 33.53 2.02 16.38
N ASP A 96 34.77 2.24 16.82
CA ASP A 96 35.56 1.22 17.55
C ASP A 96 34.90 0.79 18.87
N ASN A 97 34.18 1.71 19.52
CA ASN A 97 33.47 1.51 20.79
C ASN A 97 31.96 1.21 20.63
N LEU A 98 31.55 0.69 19.48
CA LEU A 98 30.13 0.46 19.17
C LEU A 98 29.43 -0.45 20.18
N LYS A 99 30.12 -1.47 20.70
CA LYS A 99 29.57 -2.40 21.70
C LYS A 99 29.20 -1.69 23.00
N GLU A 100 30.04 -0.78 23.47
CA GLU A 100 29.77 0.01 24.67
C GLU A 100 28.60 0.98 24.45
N VAL A 101 28.53 1.61 23.28
CA VAL A 101 27.43 2.52 22.91
C VAL A 101 26.10 1.76 22.90
N VAL A 102 26.03 0.62 22.23
CA VAL A 102 24.83 -0.23 22.15
C VAL A 102 24.41 -0.73 23.54
N ALA A 103 25.37 -1.15 24.38
CA ALA A 103 25.09 -1.56 25.75
C ALA A 103 24.50 -0.43 26.60
N GLU A 104 24.93 0.82 26.40
CA GLU A 104 24.38 1.98 27.10
C GLU A 104 22.97 2.33 26.60
N ILE A 105 22.70 2.24 25.28
CA ILE A 105 21.34 2.40 24.71
C ILE A 105 20.38 1.39 25.35
N LYS A 106 20.79 0.11 25.41
CA LYS A 106 20.03 -0.96 26.06
C LYS A 106 19.78 -0.68 27.53
N LYS A 107 20.82 -0.30 28.27
CA LYS A 107 20.76 -0.01 29.71
C LYS A 107 19.77 1.13 30.03
N ARG A 108 19.68 2.13 29.15
CA ARG A 108 18.75 3.26 29.28
C ARG A 108 17.37 3.00 28.69
N ASN A 109 17.15 1.81 28.11
CA ASN A 109 15.88 1.43 27.49
C ASN A 109 15.45 2.38 26.36
N LEU A 110 16.41 2.80 25.53
CA LEU A 110 16.20 3.72 24.40
C LEU A 110 15.99 2.95 23.08
N TYR A 111 15.50 3.64 22.05
CA TYR A 111 15.33 3.07 20.71
C TYR A 111 16.44 3.58 19.78
N LEU A 112 17.02 2.70 18.97
CA LEU A 112 17.94 3.06 17.89
C LEU A 112 17.15 3.07 16.58
N PHE A 113 17.11 4.23 15.94
CA PHE A 113 16.18 4.49 14.85
C PHE A 113 16.91 5.07 13.63
N ASP A 114 16.59 4.50 12.46
CA ASP A 114 16.71 5.19 11.18
C ASP A 114 18.13 5.70 10.89
N LEU A 115 19.09 4.78 10.79
CA LEU A 115 20.49 5.13 10.54
C LEU A 115 20.68 5.72 9.14
N TRP A 116 20.72 7.04 9.07
CA TRP A 116 20.72 7.84 7.84
C TRP A 116 22.12 8.12 7.30
N GLY A 117 22.19 8.49 6.01
CA GLY A 117 23.40 8.96 5.34
C GLY A 117 23.88 8.12 4.16
N TYR A 118 23.22 7.00 3.87
CA TYR A 118 23.51 6.17 2.70
C TYR A 118 22.98 6.84 1.42
N ILE A 119 23.85 7.00 0.41
CA ILE A 119 23.45 7.48 -0.93
C ILE A 119 23.98 6.53 -2.02
N PRO A 120 23.12 5.79 -2.74
CA PRO A 120 23.55 4.84 -3.75
C PRO A 120 24.24 5.53 -4.93
N GLY A 121 25.33 4.95 -5.42
CA GLY A 121 26.11 5.44 -6.56
C GLY A 121 26.99 6.66 -6.28
N SER A 122 27.10 7.10 -5.02
CA SER A 122 28.00 8.18 -4.63
C SER A 122 29.45 7.70 -4.47
N GLY A 123 30.41 8.62 -4.66
CA GLY A 123 31.85 8.30 -4.61
C GLY A 123 32.42 8.21 -3.17
N PRO A 124 33.69 7.78 -3.04
CA PRO A 124 34.34 7.69 -1.75
C PRO A 124 34.57 9.09 -1.14
N GLY A 125 34.32 9.21 0.17
CA GLY A 125 34.57 10.43 0.96
C GLY A 125 33.36 11.34 1.09
N GLY A 126 33.44 12.28 2.04
CA GLY A 126 32.33 13.13 2.43
C GLY A 126 31.34 12.43 3.36
N TYR A 127 30.40 13.20 3.89
CA TYR A 127 29.42 12.67 4.84
C TYR A 127 28.36 11.82 4.13
N TRP A 128 27.88 12.24 2.96
CA TRP A 128 26.86 11.54 2.19
C TRP A 128 27.50 10.58 1.18
N THR A 129 27.57 9.30 1.50
CA THR A 129 28.35 8.32 0.71
C THR A 129 27.67 6.94 0.64
N GLN A 130 28.03 6.14 -0.36
CA GLN A 130 27.68 4.73 -0.42
C GLN A 130 28.71 3.98 0.42
N PHE A 131 28.24 3.11 1.32
CA PHE A 131 29.10 2.34 2.21
C PHE A 131 28.64 0.89 2.31
N VAL A 132 29.56 0.04 2.75
CA VAL A 132 29.29 -1.35 3.12
C VAL A 132 29.32 -1.44 4.64
N ILE A 133 28.26 -1.97 5.23
CA ILE A 133 28.18 -2.14 6.68
C ILE A 133 29.16 -3.24 7.10
N PRO A 134 30.00 -3.03 8.14
CA PRO A 134 30.93 -4.07 8.60
C PRO A 134 30.19 -5.32 9.09
N ASP A 135 30.75 -6.50 8.81
CA ASP A 135 30.20 -7.79 9.20
C ASP A 135 29.90 -7.86 10.71
N GLY A 136 28.74 -8.40 11.06
CA GLY A 136 28.30 -8.60 12.45
C GLY A 136 27.78 -7.36 13.18
N VAL A 137 27.82 -6.17 12.57
CA VAL A 137 27.27 -4.95 13.19
C VAL A 137 25.75 -5.01 13.31
N LEU A 138 25.04 -5.39 12.26
CA LEU A 138 23.58 -5.54 12.32
C LEU A 138 23.17 -6.67 13.27
N ASP A 139 23.92 -7.78 13.28
CA ASP A 139 23.71 -8.88 14.25
C ASP A 139 23.87 -8.41 15.70
N LEU A 140 24.81 -7.49 15.98
CA LEU A 140 24.97 -6.88 17.29
C LEU A 140 23.73 -6.07 17.67
N PHE A 141 23.18 -5.27 16.76
CA PHE A 141 21.96 -4.51 17.03
C PHE A 141 20.77 -5.43 17.28
N GLU A 142 20.55 -6.44 16.43
CA GLU A 142 19.48 -7.42 16.61
C GLU A 142 19.60 -8.16 17.95
N LYS A 143 20.80 -8.64 18.28
CA LYS A 143 21.03 -9.40 19.51
C LYS A 143 20.88 -8.55 20.77
N GLU A 144 21.43 -7.32 20.77
CA GLU A 144 21.48 -6.52 21.99
C GLU A 144 20.24 -5.67 22.21
N LEU A 145 19.66 -5.10 21.14
CA LEU A 145 18.52 -4.18 21.20
C LEU A 145 17.20 -4.86 20.82
N GLY A 146 17.22 -5.97 20.05
CA GLY A 146 16.01 -6.64 19.56
C GLY A 146 15.11 -5.68 18.79
N ASP A 147 13.82 -5.67 19.12
CA ASP A 147 12.83 -4.78 18.49
C ASP A 147 13.07 -3.29 18.75
N ARG A 148 13.95 -2.92 19.69
CA ARG A 148 14.34 -1.51 19.91
C ARG A 148 15.36 -1.01 18.89
N TRP A 149 15.93 -1.89 18.07
CA TRP A 149 16.56 -1.54 16.82
C TRP A 149 15.48 -1.47 15.73
N LEU A 150 15.13 -0.25 15.32
CA LEU A 150 14.04 0.02 14.38
C LEU A 150 14.49 -0.08 12.91
N GLY A 151 15.78 -0.19 12.61
CA GLY A 151 16.26 -0.44 11.25
C GLY A 151 17.05 0.72 10.62
N MET A 152 17.67 0.41 9.48
CA MET A 152 18.41 1.37 8.66
C MET A 152 17.46 2.33 7.95
N ASP A 153 17.92 3.55 7.70
CA ASP A 153 17.18 4.51 6.88
C ASP A 153 17.36 4.18 5.39
N ASN A 154 16.25 4.17 4.64
CA ASN A 154 16.30 4.33 3.18
C ASN A 154 15.83 5.72 2.72
N GLY A 155 15.51 6.61 3.65
CA GLY A 155 15.39 8.06 3.54
C GLY A 155 14.66 8.60 2.33
N GLU A 156 15.00 9.84 1.99
CA GLU A 156 14.49 10.59 0.83
C GLU A 156 14.86 9.96 -0.54
N GLN A 157 15.17 8.66 -0.57
CA GLN A 157 15.64 7.97 -1.76
C GLN A 157 14.54 7.77 -2.79
N ASP A 158 13.26 7.82 -2.45
CA ASP A 158 12.19 7.87 -3.45
C ASP A 158 12.28 9.16 -4.28
N GLY A 159 12.57 10.29 -3.64
CA GLY A 159 12.93 11.54 -4.30
C GLY A 159 14.20 11.44 -5.15
N ARG A 160 15.28 10.87 -4.61
CA ARG A 160 16.55 10.69 -5.35
C ARG A 160 16.40 9.71 -6.52
N TYR A 161 15.58 8.68 -6.38
CA TYR A 161 15.20 7.77 -7.45
C TYR A 161 14.54 8.55 -8.59
N VAL A 162 13.55 9.39 -8.28
CA VAL A 162 12.88 10.25 -9.27
C VAL A 162 13.83 11.24 -9.93
N GLY A 163 14.69 11.92 -9.16
CA GLY A 163 15.60 12.94 -9.70
C GLY A 163 16.81 12.39 -10.45
N SER A 164 17.24 11.17 -10.14
CA SER A 164 18.49 10.60 -10.63
C SER A 164 18.29 9.31 -11.44
N PHE A 165 17.66 8.28 -10.89
CA PHE A 165 17.59 6.98 -11.54
C PHE A 165 16.52 6.91 -12.63
N ALA A 166 15.29 7.35 -12.34
CA ALA A 166 14.15 7.25 -13.26
C ALA A 166 14.38 7.88 -14.66
N PRO A 167 15.00 9.06 -14.79
CA PRO A 167 15.27 9.67 -16.10
C PRO A 167 16.34 8.94 -16.94
N ARG A 168 17.01 7.93 -16.38
CA ARG A 168 18.12 7.19 -17.01
C ARG A 168 17.78 5.74 -17.36
N MET A 169 16.52 5.34 -17.14
CA MET A 169 16.07 3.99 -17.48
C MET A 169 16.03 3.77 -18.99
N TYR A 170 16.28 2.53 -19.42
CA TYR A 170 16.19 2.14 -20.83
C TYR A 170 15.33 0.89 -21.03
N PRO A 171 14.38 0.88 -21.98
CA PRO A 171 14.00 2.01 -22.83
C PRO A 171 13.32 3.12 -22.01
N LEU A 172 13.56 4.39 -22.40
CA LEU A 172 12.79 5.52 -21.88
C LEU A 172 11.34 5.37 -22.33
N GLY A 173 10.39 5.63 -21.43
CA GLY A 173 8.96 5.50 -21.74
C GLY A 173 8.40 4.08 -21.62
N ALA A 174 9.11 3.17 -20.96
CA ALA A 174 8.53 1.89 -20.55
C ALA A 174 7.24 2.10 -19.73
N ASP A 175 6.27 1.19 -19.88
CA ASP A 175 4.95 1.33 -19.26
C ASP A 175 5.01 1.38 -17.73
N ARG A 176 3.91 1.82 -17.10
CA ARG A 176 3.79 1.97 -15.64
C ARG A 176 4.14 0.70 -14.86
N LYS A 177 3.83 -0.50 -15.39
CA LYS A 177 4.18 -1.78 -14.74
C LYS A 177 5.70 -2.02 -14.78
N GLN A 178 6.33 -1.74 -15.91
CA GLN A 178 7.78 -1.83 -16.02
C GLN A 178 8.50 -0.80 -15.15
N GLN A 179 7.93 0.41 -14.97
CA GLN A 179 8.45 1.39 -14.01
C GLN A 179 8.42 0.85 -12.58
N TYR A 180 7.35 0.16 -12.18
CA TYR A 180 7.29 -0.50 -10.89
C TYR A 180 8.36 -1.59 -10.73
N PHE A 181 8.62 -2.40 -11.77
CA PHE A 181 9.72 -3.38 -11.73
C PHE A 181 11.09 -2.71 -11.60
N ASN A 182 11.32 -1.57 -12.27
CA ASN A 182 12.55 -0.81 -12.13
C ASN A 182 12.72 -0.23 -10.72
N PHE A 183 11.64 0.30 -10.14
CA PHE A 183 11.60 0.76 -8.75
C PHE A 183 11.99 -0.38 -7.80
N GLN A 184 11.33 -1.53 -7.97
CA GLN A 184 11.57 -2.72 -7.17
C GLN A 184 13.00 -3.26 -7.27
N ARG A 185 13.61 -3.23 -8.46
CA ARG A 185 15.03 -3.59 -8.62
C ARG A 185 15.96 -2.62 -7.88
N HIS A 186 15.71 -1.31 -8.00
CA HIS A 186 16.55 -0.30 -7.37
C HIS A 186 16.54 -0.40 -5.84
N PHE A 187 15.34 -0.52 -5.25
CA PHE A 187 15.19 -0.56 -3.81
C PHE A 187 15.48 -1.92 -3.19
N GLN A 188 15.33 -3.02 -3.93
CA GLN A 188 15.84 -4.32 -3.49
C GLN A 188 17.36 -4.25 -3.31
N GLU A 189 18.10 -3.77 -4.31
CA GLU A 189 19.57 -3.69 -4.24
C GLU A 189 20.02 -2.83 -3.05
N MET A 190 19.35 -1.70 -2.82
CA MET A 190 19.60 -0.85 -1.66
C MET A 190 19.33 -1.59 -0.34
N GLY A 191 18.19 -2.28 -0.23
CA GLY A 191 17.84 -3.07 0.95
C GLY A 191 18.83 -4.21 1.21
N ASP A 192 19.29 -4.88 0.16
CA ASP A 192 20.28 -5.95 0.23
C ASP A 192 21.64 -5.45 0.76
N GLN A 193 22.04 -4.22 0.44
CA GLN A 193 23.24 -3.59 0.99
C GLN A 193 23.08 -3.08 2.44
N LEU A 194 21.84 -2.80 2.87
CA LEU A 194 21.52 -2.24 4.19
C LEU A 194 20.96 -3.27 5.19
N GLY A 195 20.85 -4.54 4.78
CA GLY A 195 20.44 -5.63 5.66
C GLY A 195 18.93 -5.86 5.77
N ASN A 196 18.11 -5.23 4.91
CA ASN A 196 16.66 -5.48 4.79
C ASN A 196 15.82 -5.37 6.08
N LYS A 197 16.29 -4.59 7.06
CA LYS A 197 15.47 -4.09 8.17
C LYS A 197 15.50 -2.59 8.18
N MET A 198 14.41 -1.98 7.74
CA MET A 198 14.36 -0.57 7.39
C MET A 198 13.38 0.21 8.28
N ALA A 199 13.69 1.47 8.51
CA ALA A 199 12.71 2.52 8.77
C ALA A 199 12.79 3.47 7.57
N THR A 200 11.66 4.02 7.12
CA THR A 200 11.65 4.87 5.92
C THR A 200 11.16 6.26 6.22
N LEU A 201 11.93 7.25 5.78
CA LEU A 201 11.57 8.66 5.76
C LEU A 201 11.41 9.11 4.30
N VAL A 202 10.19 9.10 3.78
CA VAL A 202 9.93 9.42 2.37
C VAL A 202 10.06 10.92 2.09
N SER A 203 10.48 11.26 0.88
CA SER A 203 10.49 12.64 0.37
C SER A 203 9.58 12.83 -0.84
N LEU A 204 8.93 11.76 -1.30
CA LEU A 204 7.75 11.78 -2.16
C LEU A 204 6.71 10.81 -1.53
N ASN A 205 5.81 10.26 -2.33
CA ASN A 205 4.64 9.50 -1.83
C ASN A 205 4.69 8.01 -2.23
N PHE A 206 5.89 7.44 -2.36
CA PHE A 206 6.08 6.04 -2.76
C PHE A 206 6.06 5.04 -1.59
N GLY A 207 5.63 5.50 -0.41
CA GLY A 207 5.52 4.69 0.81
C GLY A 207 4.74 3.38 0.66
N HIS A 208 3.65 3.37 -0.12
CA HIS A 208 2.89 2.14 -0.38
C HIS A 208 3.74 1.04 -1.01
N TYR A 209 4.61 1.39 -1.97
CA TYR A 209 5.50 0.45 -2.63
C TYR A 209 6.60 -0.06 -1.72
N PHE A 210 7.08 0.77 -0.79
CA PHE A 210 8.02 0.34 0.24
C PHE A 210 7.37 -0.67 1.19
N LEU A 211 6.25 -0.31 1.81
CA LEU A 211 5.65 -1.13 2.86
C LEU A 211 5.23 -2.52 2.36
N LYS A 212 4.81 -2.64 1.10
CA LYS A 212 4.46 -3.92 0.47
C LYS A 212 5.58 -4.98 0.51
N GLU A 213 6.84 -4.55 0.55
CA GLU A 213 7.98 -5.47 0.60
C GLU A 213 8.13 -6.21 1.94
N GLY A 214 7.47 -5.74 3.01
CA GLY A 214 7.51 -6.40 4.32
C GLY A 214 8.87 -6.33 5.02
N VAL A 215 9.65 -5.27 4.77
CA VAL A 215 10.99 -5.03 5.36
C VAL A 215 11.06 -3.76 6.22
N TYR A 216 9.92 -3.15 6.57
CA TYR A 216 9.86 -1.87 7.26
C TYR A 216 9.25 -1.97 8.66
N THR A 217 9.88 -1.33 9.65
CA THR A 217 9.32 -1.19 11.00
C THR A 217 8.40 0.03 11.12
N LEU A 218 8.75 1.12 10.45
CA LEU A 218 8.08 2.42 10.52
C LEU A 218 8.21 3.17 9.19
N ILE A 219 7.23 4.03 8.90
CA ILE A 219 7.25 4.98 7.78
C ILE A 219 6.96 6.41 8.26
N GLY A 220 7.62 7.40 7.69
CA GLY A 220 7.36 8.81 7.94
C GLY A 220 7.72 9.64 6.71
N ALA A 221 7.51 10.95 6.78
CA ALA A 221 7.98 11.88 5.76
C ALA A 221 8.81 12.98 6.40
N GLU A 222 9.81 13.45 5.66
CA GLU A 222 10.48 14.70 5.99
C GLU A 222 9.60 15.87 5.52
N THR A 223 9.01 16.58 6.47
CA THR A 223 8.19 17.77 6.16
C THR A 223 9.05 19.04 6.18
N ALA A 224 8.65 20.08 5.45
CA ALA A 224 9.48 21.25 5.14
C ALA A 224 10.56 20.96 4.09
N GLN A 225 11.88 20.93 4.35
CA GLN A 225 13.03 20.54 3.48
C GLN A 225 13.01 20.93 1.98
N GLY A 226 12.17 21.86 1.55
CA GLY A 226 11.90 22.04 0.12
C GLY A 226 11.07 20.90 -0.50
N LEU A 227 10.38 20.14 0.33
CA LEU A 227 9.52 19.01 0.02
C LEU A 227 8.03 19.41 -0.06
N PRO A 228 7.20 18.58 -0.70
CA PRO A 228 5.75 18.75 -0.80
C PRO A 228 4.94 18.99 0.49
N ASN A 229 3.64 19.25 0.30
CA ASN A 229 2.66 19.52 1.36
C ASN A 229 2.54 18.35 2.35
N SER A 230 2.56 18.68 3.65
CA SER A 230 2.56 17.70 4.74
C SER A 230 1.25 16.95 4.88
N GLN A 231 0.10 17.58 4.63
CA GLN A 231 -1.20 16.92 4.78
C GLN A 231 -1.36 15.78 3.76
N ILE A 232 -0.91 16.02 2.53
CA ILE A 232 -0.90 15.00 1.48
C ILE A 232 0.13 13.91 1.77
N TYR A 233 1.32 14.23 2.29
CA TYR A 233 2.24 13.17 2.73
C TYR A 233 1.57 12.22 3.71
N TYR A 234 0.96 12.75 4.77
CA TYR A 234 0.36 11.90 5.78
C TYR A 234 -0.94 11.24 5.31
N SER A 235 -1.66 11.78 4.32
CA SER A 235 -2.77 11.04 3.70
C SER A 235 -2.28 9.77 2.99
N PHE A 236 -1.16 9.84 2.27
CA PHE A 236 -0.53 8.65 1.66
C PHE A 236 0.11 7.72 2.71
N ILE A 237 0.78 8.25 3.72
CA ILE A 237 1.44 7.44 4.76
C ILE A 237 0.41 6.68 5.61
N ARG A 238 -0.65 7.34 6.08
CA ARG A 238 -1.71 6.67 6.86
C ARG A 238 -2.42 5.61 6.03
N GLY A 239 -2.73 5.91 4.76
CA GLY A 239 -3.29 4.93 3.84
C GLY A 239 -2.39 3.71 3.64
N ALA A 240 -1.09 3.94 3.38
CA ALA A 240 -0.11 2.87 3.25
C ALA A 240 0.02 2.03 4.54
N GLY A 241 0.11 2.69 5.69
CA GLY A 241 0.21 2.03 6.99
C GLY A 241 -1.01 1.16 7.30
N LYS A 242 -2.22 1.65 6.97
CA LYS A 242 -3.48 0.87 7.07
C LYS A 242 -3.54 -0.30 6.09
N GLN A 243 -3.06 -0.12 4.86
CA GLN A 243 -3.07 -1.16 3.83
C GLN A 243 -2.08 -2.30 4.09
N TYR A 244 -0.91 -2.00 4.66
CA TYR A 244 0.20 -2.95 4.77
C TYR A 244 0.62 -3.24 6.21
N GLY A 245 -0.07 -2.69 7.21
CA GLY A 245 0.19 -2.99 8.63
C GLY A 245 1.53 -2.47 9.14
N VAL A 246 1.84 -1.20 8.89
CA VAL A 246 3.07 -0.56 9.39
C VAL A 246 2.75 0.79 10.03
N ASN A 247 3.22 0.97 11.26
CA ASN A 247 3.05 2.22 12.00
C ASN A 247 3.89 3.37 11.40
N TRP A 248 3.52 4.60 11.73
CA TRP A 248 4.16 5.78 11.17
C TRP A 248 4.63 6.81 12.18
N PHE A 249 5.55 7.67 11.75
CA PHE A 249 6.16 8.72 12.57
C PHE A 249 6.15 10.08 11.87
N GLY A 250 6.21 11.13 12.71
CA GLY A 250 6.27 12.53 12.33
C GLY A 250 7.69 13.07 12.28
N ASN A 251 8.12 13.66 11.16
CA ASN A 251 9.39 14.38 11.11
C ASN A 251 9.27 15.75 10.45
N ALA A 252 9.89 16.76 11.04
CA ALA A 252 9.95 18.10 10.48
C ALA A 252 11.39 18.62 10.37
N SER A 253 11.73 19.01 9.15
CA SER A 253 13.02 19.54 8.77
C SER A 253 13.18 21.00 9.19
N VAL A 254 14.37 21.32 9.70
CA VAL A 254 14.77 22.71 9.94
C VAL A 254 15.31 23.38 8.67
N TRP A 255 15.50 22.61 7.60
CA TRP A 255 15.85 23.07 6.26
C TRP A 255 14.58 23.40 5.46
N ASN A 256 14.72 24.32 4.52
CA ASN A 256 13.80 24.47 3.39
C ASN A 256 14.59 24.94 2.16
N ARG A 257 13.89 25.31 1.08
CA ARG A 257 14.52 25.80 -0.16
C ARG A 257 15.46 27.00 0.07
N TRP A 258 15.24 27.79 1.12
CA TRP A 258 15.97 29.02 1.45
C TRP A 258 16.86 28.88 2.70
N GLY A 259 17.52 27.73 2.84
CA GLY A 259 18.57 27.49 3.85
C GLY A 259 18.08 26.65 5.02
N TYR A 260 18.74 26.77 6.18
CA TYR A 260 18.45 25.99 7.38
C TYR A 260 18.40 26.82 8.66
N LYS A 261 17.45 26.47 9.53
CA LYS A 261 17.31 27.12 10.83
C LYS A 261 18.36 26.59 11.78
N THR A 262 19.26 27.47 12.17
CA THR A 262 20.21 27.24 13.26
C THR A 262 20.36 28.51 14.10
N TYR A 263 20.78 28.32 15.34
CA TYR A 263 21.11 29.38 16.29
C TYR A 263 22.58 29.32 16.70
N ASP A 264 23.38 28.47 16.04
CA ASP A 264 24.82 28.40 16.23
C ASP A 264 25.45 29.75 15.88
N SER A 265 26.32 30.24 16.77
CA SER A 265 27.07 31.48 16.57
C SER A 265 28.05 31.41 15.40
N ASN A 266 28.42 30.21 14.96
CA ASN A 266 29.36 29.98 13.87
C ASN A 266 28.68 29.88 12.49
N ALA A 267 27.35 30.04 12.41
CA ALA A 267 26.64 29.98 11.13
C ALA A 267 27.14 31.10 10.18
N THR A 268 27.53 30.72 8.96
CA THR A 268 28.03 31.62 7.92
C THR A 268 27.02 31.77 6.77
N GLY A 269 27.17 32.81 5.95
CA GLY A 269 26.30 33.04 4.78
C GLY A 269 24.88 33.51 5.14
N ILE A 270 24.68 34.11 6.32
CA ILE A 270 23.36 34.44 6.90
C ILE A 270 22.53 35.39 6.00
N ASP A 271 23.18 36.13 5.10
CA ASP A 271 22.49 37.02 4.16
C ASP A 271 21.96 36.29 2.91
N ASP A 272 22.63 35.24 2.45
CA ASP A 272 22.32 34.47 1.23
C ASP A 272 21.13 33.53 1.40
N ASP A 273 20.33 33.24 0.38
CA ASP A 273 19.15 32.35 0.51
C ASP A 273 19.51 30.86 0.42
N TYR A 274 20.41 30.45 -0.46
CA TYR A 274 20.72 29.03 -0.67
C TYR A 274 21.91 28.56 0.17
N ASN A 275 21.83 27.34 0.72
CA ASN A 275 22.89 26.71 1.51
C ASN A 275 23.39 27.53 2.72
N SER A 276 22.53 28.39 3.27
CA SER A 276 22.88 29.28 4.38
C SER A 276 22.18 28.90 5.68
N GLY A 277 22.89 29.09 6.79
CA GLY A 277 22.38 28.83 8.13
C GLY A 277 22.06 30.11 8.88
N GLY A 278 20.95 30.12 9.63
CA GLY A 278 20.78 31.13 10.67
C GLY A 278 19.38 31.31 11.24
N PRO A 279 19.19 32.25 12.17
CA PRO A 279 17.92 32.48 12.86
C PRO A 279 16.79 32.98 11.96
N LEU A 280 17.05 33.43 10.73
CA LEU A 280 16.02 33.82 9.73
C LEU A 280 16.01 32.95 8.46
N LYS A 281 16.79 31.86 8.43
CA LYS A 281 16.89 30.92 7.29
C LYS A 281 16.18 29.59 7.58
N GLY A 282 15.88 28.82 6.54
CA GLY A 282 15.16 27.55 6.69
C GLY A 282 13.74 27.72 7.23
N THR A 283 13.21 26.64 7.80
CA THR A 283 11.84 26.55 8.32
C THR A 283 11.63 27.49 9.52
N SER A 284 10.60 28.32 9.48
CA SER A 284 10.24 29.21 10.59
C SER A 284 9.83 28.42 11.83
N LEU A 285 10.00 29.02 13.02
CA LEU A 285 9.54 28.37 14.25
C LEU A 285 8.02 28.18 14.26
N GLY A 286 7.27 29.10 13.65
CA GLY A 286 5.82 28.98 13.51
C GLY A 286 5.42 27.77 12.67
N LEU A 287 6.10 27.51 11.56
CA LEU A 287 5.87 26.29 10.76
C LEU A 287 6.32 25.02 11.51
N LEU A 288 7.51 25.00 12.12
CA LEU A 288 7.98 23.84 12.91
C LEU A 288 7.00 23.46 14.03
N LYS A 289 6.45 24.45 14.74
CA LYS A 289 5.44 24.22 15.77
C LYS A 289 4.14 23.68 15.18
N ARG A 290 3.64 24.25 14.07
CA ARG A 290 2.45 23.73 13.40
C ARG A 290 2.65 22.27 12.99
N LEU A 291 3.77 21.94 12.35
CA LEU A 291 4.09 20.59 11.89
C LEU A 291 4.13 19.57 13.04
N ILE A 292 4.88 19.82 14.12
CA ILE A 292 4.97 18.84 15.22
C ILE A 292 3.63 18.61 15.90
N TYR A 293 2.81 19.65 16.11
CA TYR A 293 1.49 19.49 16.71
C TYR A 293 0.50 18.81 15.76
N THR A 294 0.60 19.04 14.46
CA THR A 294 -0.18 18.29 13.46
C THR A 294 0.23 16.82 13.43
N HIS A 295 1.52 16.49 13.52
CA HIS A 295 1.98 15.10 13.62
C HIS A 295 1.45 14.39 14.88
N LEU A 296 1.29 15.10 16.01
CA LEU A 296 0.64 14.52 17.20
C LEU A 296 -0.81 14.11 16.92
N MET A 297 -1.51 14.80 16.02
CA MET A 297 -2.90 14.53 15.65
C MET A 297 -3.05 13.48 14.55
N TYR A 298 -1.95 13.04 13.93
CA TYR A 298 -1.96 12.13 12.77
C TYR A 298 -1.81 10.66 13.14
N ASP A 299 -2.05 10.28 14.40
CA ASP A 299 -1.83 8.92 14.92
C ASP A 299 -0.37 8.43 14.80
N CYS A 300 0.60 9.36 14.74
CA CYS A 300 2.02 9.01 14.72
C CYS A 300 2.44 8.36 16.05
N VAL A 301 3.17 7.24 16.01
CA VAL A 301 3.74 6.60 17.22
C VAL A 301 4.99 7.31 17.72
N ALA A 302 5.64 8.10 16.87
CA ALA A 302 6.81 8.91 17.20
C ALA A 302 6.78 10.24 16.46
N VAL A 303 7.31 11.33 17.04
CA VAL A 303 7.46 12.63 16.37
C VAL A 303 8.77 13.33 16.71
N GLY A 304 9.32 14.16 15.83
CA GLY A 304 10.48 15.00 16.17
C GLY A 304 10.93 15.95 15.07
N PHE A 305 12.06 16.61 15.33
CA PHE A 305 12.72 17.50 14.40
C PHE A 305 14.03 16.94 13.86
N GLU A 306 14.38 17.35 12.64
CA GLU A 306 15.64 17.00 11.98
C GLU A 306 16.88 17.52 12.68
N GLY A 307 16.82 18.63 13.43
CA GLY A 307 18.01 19.13 14.10
C GLY A 307 17.87 20.45 14.82
N SER A 308 19.02 21.08 15.10
CA SER A 308 19.13 22.43 15.68
C SER A 308 18.40 22.63 17.01
N MET A 309 18.21 21.57 17.82
CA MET A 309 17.54 21.63 19.13
C MET A 309 18.39 22.32 20.21
N ARG A 310 19.70 22.49 19.98
CA ARG A 310 20.63 23.17 20.89
C ARG A 310 21.42 24.25 20.16
N ILE A 311 21.86 25.26 20.91
CA ILE A 311 22.75 26.33 20.41
C ILE A 311 24.22 25.92 20.60
N ASP A 312 24.47 25.11 21.61
CA ASP A 312 25.76 24.58 22.06
C ASP A 312 25.49 23.46 23.10
N ASP A 313 26.52 22.96 23.77
CA ASP A 313 26.36 21.98 24.85
C ASP A 313 25.70 22.55 26.12
N LYS A 314 25.37 23.85 26.18
CA LYS A 314 24.87 24.52 27.40
C LYS A 314 23.39 24.85 27.36
N LYS A 315 22.80 25.26 26.23
CA LYS A 315 21.40 25.73 26.16
C LYS A 315 20.58 25.15 24.99
N LEU A 316 19.30 24.90 25.28
CA LEU A 316 18.28 24.60 24.27
C LEU A 316 18.05 25.81 23.36
N SER A 317 17.92 25.55 22.07
CA SER A 317 17.45 26.53 21.09
C SER A 317 15.92 26.72 21.21
N PRO A 318 15.34 27.71 20.54
CA PRO A 318 13.88 27.79 20.38
C PRO A 318 13.24 26.51 19.81
N ILE A 319 13.93 25.78 18.92
CA ILE A 319 13.46 24.52 18.35
C ILE A 319 13.41 23.43 19.43
N GLY A 320 14.48 23.29 20.22
CA GLY A 320 14.51 22.35 21.34
C GLY A 320 13.46 22.67 22.41
N LYS A 321 13.15 23.94 22.62
CA LYS A 321 12.04 24.36 23.50
C LYS A 321 10.67 23.99 22.94
N ILE A 322 10.44 24.12 21.63
CA ILE A 322 9.19 23.65 20.99
C ILE A 322 9.02 22.15 21.22
N GLN A 323 10.07 21.34 20.98
CA GLN A 323 10.02 19.89 21.21
C GLN A 323 9.79 19.55 22.68
N GLN A 324 10.54 20.17 23.60
CA GLN A 324 10.33 19.95 25.04
C GLN A 324 8.91 20.35 25.48
N SER A 325 8.34 21.41 24.91
CA SER A 325 6.95 21.82 25.17
C SER A 325 5.94 20.82 24.60
N ALA A 326 6.20 20.20 23.44
CA ALA A 326 5.36 19.15 22.89
C ALA A 326 5.40 17.87 23.76
N VAL A 327 6.57 17.46 24.25
CA VAL A 327 6.71 16.34 25.22
C VAL A 327 5.85 16.60 26.45
N LYS A 328 5.99 17.78 27.07
CA LYS A 328 5.19 18.18 28.25
C LYS A 328 3.70 18.25 27.95
N TRP A 329 3.32 18.63 26.73
CA TRP A 329 1.92 18.70 26.31
C TRP A 329 1.31 17.29 26.25
N VAL A 330 2.01 16.32 25.64
CA VAL A 330 1.59 14.91 25.59
C VAL A 330 1.55 14.31 26.99
N ASP A 331 2.56 14.56 27.84
CA ASP A 331 2.56 14.10 29.24
C ASP A 331 1.33 14.60 30.02
N LYS A 332 0.91 15.83 29.75
CA LYS A 332 -0.19 16.49 30.47
C LYS A 332 -1.56 16.08 29.96
N TYR A 333 -1.74 15.94 28.64
CA TYR A 333 -3.06 15.79 28.02
C TYR A 333 -3.32 14.40 27.43
N GLY A 334 -2.28 13.56 27.32
CA GLY A 334 -2.32 12.23 26.75
C GLY A 334 -2.40 12.21 25.22
N ASP A 335 -2.64 11.01 24.68
CA ASP A 335 -2.94 10.77 23.27
C ASP A 335 -4.12 11.64 22.80
N PRO A 336 -4.02 12.38 21.68
CA PRO A 336 -5.13 13.15 21.08
C PRO A 336 -6.37 12.32 20.68
N GLY A 337 -6.22 11.02 20.42
CA GLY A 337 -7.25 10.12 19.91
C GLY A 337 -7.09 9.82 18.41
N VAL A 338 -7.94 8.95 17.87
CA VAL A 338 -7.87 8.47 16.48
C VAL A 338 -8.27 9.55 15.48
N MET A 339 -7.44 9.84 14.48
CA MET A 339 -7.73 10.85 13.48
C MET A 339 -9.01 10.52 12.67
N TYR A 340 -9.85 11.53 12.47
CA TYR A 340 -11.10 11.40 11.71
C TYR A 340 -10.87 11.55 10.20
N THR A 341 -10.72 10.43 9.50
CA THR A 341 -10.49 10.37 8.03
C THR A 341 -11.60 9.61 7.29
N PRO A 342 -12.80 10.18 7.12
CA PRO A 342 -13.94 9.47 6.49
C PRO A 342 -13.83 9.27 4.97
N VAL A 343 -12.84 9.88 4.32
CA VAL A 343 -12.66 9.82 2.86
C VAL A 343 -11.40 9.03 2.52
N ALA A 344 -11.50 8.11 1.57
CA ALA A 344 -10.35 7.54 0.87
C ALA A 344 -10.32 8.03 -0.58
N LEU A 345 -9.15 8.48 -1.05
CA LEU A 345 -8.84 8.68 -2.46
C LEU A 345 -8.05 7.48 -2.97
N MET A 346 -8.58 6.74 -3.93
CA MET A 346 -7.92 5.56 -4.50
C MET A 346 -7.27 5.89 -5.85
N THR A 347 -5.98 5.53 -5.98
CA THR A 347 -5.26 5.49 -7.26
C THR A 347 -5.04 4.05 -7.72
N ASP A 348 -4.76 3.82 -9.00
CA ASP A 348 -4.33 2.50 -9.45
C ASP A 348 -2.98 2.12 -8.81
N PHE A 349 -2.78 0.83 -8.50
CA PHE A 349 -1.53 0.34 -7.92
C PHE A 349 -0.31 0.70 -8.79
N PHE A 350 -0.40 0.56 -10.11
CA PHE A 350 0.72 0.87 -10.99
C PHE A 350 0.83 2.37 -11.33
N SER A 351 -0.05 3.22 -10.80
CA SER A 351 -0.12 4.64 -11.15
C SER A 351 1.24 5.33 -11.06
N GLY A 352 1.95 5.16 -9.93
CA GLY A 352 3.19 5.89 -9.65
C GLY A 352 3.00 7.39 -9.57
N TRP A 353 1.76 7.84 -9.31
CA TRP A 353 1.44 9.25 -9.13
C TRP A 353 2.39 9.86 -8.09
N SER A 354 2.93 11.03 -8.42
CA SER A 354 3.78 11.81 -7.51
C SER A 354 3.53 13.28 -7.75
N PHE A 355 3.78 14.12 -6.75
CA PHE A 355 3.47 15.55 -6.75
C PHE A 355 3.81 16.26 -8.07
N PRO A 356 2.96 17.17 -8.57
CA PRO A 356 3.16 17.80 -9.88
C PRO A 356 4.40 18.71 -9.93
N ARG A 357 4.87 19.22 -8.78
CA ARG A 357 6.18 19.86 -8.63
C ARG A 357 6.82 19.48 -7.30
N HIS A 358 8.12 19.26 -7.29
CA HIS A 358 8.89 18.84 -6.11
C HIS A 358 10.39 19.18 -6.27
N LEU A 359 11.18 18.98 -5.20
CA LEU A 359 12.62 19.35 -5.17
C LEU A 359 13.48 18.66 -6.24
N TYR A 360 13.24 17.37 -6.46
CA TYR A 360 14.15 16.49 -7.20
C TYR A 360 14.14 16.65 -8.73
N SER A 361 13.21 17.42 -9.30
CA SER A 361 13.14 17.66 -10.74
C SER A 361 12.56 19.04 -11.03
N ARG A 362 12.99 19.65 -12.14
CA ARG A 362 12.36 20.86 -12.69
C ARG A 362 11.28 20.54 -13.73
N GLN A 363 11.09 19.27 -14.08
CA GLN A 363 10.03 18.81 -14.97
C GLN A 363 8.77 18.56 -14.14
N ALA A 364 7.73 19.37 -14.37
CA ALA A 364 6.44 19.20 -13.71
C ALA A 364 5.64 18.03 -14.31
N TYR A 365 4.64 17.56 -13.54
CA TYR A 365 3.62 16.61 -13.99
C TYR A 365 4.22 15.29 -14.52
N LYS A 366 4.94 14.59 -13.65
CA LYS A 366 5.57 13.30 -13.93
C LYS A 366 5.12 12.21 -12.96
N VAL A 367 4.72 11.05 -13.49
CA VAL A 367 4.56 9.82 -12.71
C VAL A 367 5.81 8.96 -12.84
N TRP A 368 6.13 8.21 -11.79
CA TRP A 368 7.39 7.43 -11.69
C TRP A 368 8.69 8.25 -11.92
N GLY A 369 8.59 9.58 -11.94
CA GLY A 369 9.69 10.51 -12.20
C GLY A 369 10.07 10.74 -13.68
N ASN A 370 9.54 9.96 -14.62
CA ASN A 370 9.94 10.03 -16.04
C ASN A 370 8.75 10.05 -17.03
N LEU A 371 7.63 9.40 -16.72
CA LEU A 371 6.44 9.36 -17.55
C LEU A 371 5.61 10.65 -17.39
N PRO A 372 5.09 11.24 -18.47
CA PRO A 372 4.19 12.39 -18.35
C PRO A 372 2.91 12.00 -17.62
N TYR A 373 2.33 12.93 -16.87
CA TYR A 373 0.93 12.80 -16.45
C TYR A 373 0.02 12.64 -17.66
N GLU A 374 -0.95 11.76 -17.51
CA GLU A 374 -2.12 11.60 -18.36
C GLU A 374 -3.33 12.26 -17.68
N LEU A 375 -4.45 12.43 -18.40
CA LEU A 375 -5.69 13.03 -17.85
C LEU A 375 -6.12 12.48 -16.47
N PRO A 376 -6.08 11.17 -16.18
CA PRO A 376 -6.43 10.67 -14.86
C PRO A 376 -5.45 11.08 -13.74
N ASP A 377 -4.18 11.33 -14.03
CA ASP A 377 -3.23 11.84 -13.02
C ASP A 377 -3.56 13.30 -12.62
N TYR A 378 -4.10 14.09 -13.57
CA TYR A 378 -4.63 15.43 -13.29
C TYR A 378 -5.94 15.39 -12.49
N LEU A 379 -6.73 14.31 -12.59
CA LEU A 379 -7.87 14.09 -11.69
C LEU A 379 -7.39 13.91 -10.25
N THR A 380 -6.33 13.11 -10.04
CA THR A 380 -5.74 12.93 -8.70
C THR A 380 -5.25 14.27 -8.14
N ASP A 381 -4.48 15.04 -8.92
CA ASP A 381 -4.05 16.40 -8.53
C ASP A 381 -5.23 17.33 -8.22
N GLY A 382 -6.27 17.30 -9.05
CA GLY A 382 -7.48 18.11 -8.88
C GLY A 382 -8.28 17.77 -7.62
N MET A 383 -8.40 16.48 -7.28
CA MET A 383 -9.09 16.04 -6.06
C MET A 383 -8.33 16.48 -4.81
N LEU A 384 -6.99 16.35 -4.82
CA LEU A 384 -6.14 16.83 -3.73
C LEU A 384 -6.20 18.36 -3.60
N ASP A 385 -6.28 19.10 -4.70
CA ASP A 385 -6.45 20.56 -4.70
C ASP A 385 -7.83 21.02 -4.19
N ILE A 386 -8.88 20.18 -4.29
CA ILE A 386 -10.18 20.48 -3.66
C ILE A 386 -10.07 20.38 -2.14
N LEU A 387 -9.40 19.33 -1.64
CA LEU A 387 -9.24 19.08 -0.20
C LEU A 387 -8.22 20.03 0.45
N TYR A 388 -7.14 20.33 -0.27
CA TYR A 388 -6.00 21.12 0.19
C TYR A 388 -5.66 22.22 -0.84
N PRO A 389 -6.50 23.27 -0.99
CA PRO A 389 -6.28 24.30 -2.00
C PRO A 389 -4.92 24.98 -1.89
N GLY A 390 -4.16 24.97 -3.00
CA GLY A 390 -2.84 25.59 -3.05
C GLY A 390 -1.72 24.74 -2.44
N TYR A 391 -1.96 23.46 -2.15
CA TYR A 391 -0.92 22.55 -1.65
C TYR A 391 0.31 22.53 -2.56
N GLN A 392 0.12 22.74 -3.87
CA GLN A 392 1.22 22.73 -4.83
C GLN A 392 2.24 23.81 -4.45
N ASP A 393 1.86 24.91 -3.80
CA ASP A 393 2.74 26.02 -3.39
C ASP A 393 3.84 25.64 -2.39
N ALA A 394 3.70 24.47 -1.73
CA ALA A 394 4.71 23.92 -0.83
C ALA A 394 6.11 24.01 -1.43
N SER A 395 7.09 24.47 -0.65
CA SER A 395 8.48 24.67 -1.05
C SER A 395 8.79 25.81 -2.05
N TYR A 396 7.81 26.42 -2.73
CA TYR A 396 8.11 27.39 -3.80
C TYR A 396 7.89 28.86 -3.43
N TYR A 397 7.44 29.14 -2.21
CA TYR A 397 7.17 30.50 -1.71
C TYR A 397 7.84 30.80 -0.36
N LYS A 398 8.59 31.90 -0.28
CA LYS A 398 9.36 32.34 0.89
C LYS A 398 8.51 32.61 2.13
N ASP A 399 7.21 32.80 1.96
CA ASP A 399 6.27 32.94 3.07
C ASP A 399 5.73 31.60 3.58
N GLU A 400 6.26 30.49 3.09
CA GLU A 400 5.99 29.12 3.54
C GLU A 400 4.56 28.62 3.26
N ARG A 401 3.77 29.35 2.46
CA ARG A 401 2.43 28.87 2.06
C ARG A 401 2.53 27.52 1.36
N GLY A 402 1.50 26.70 1.56
CA GLY A 402 1.37 25.39 0.91
C GLY A 402 2.06 24.23 1.64
N PHE A 403 3.01 24.44 2.56
CA PHE A 403 3.54 23.34 3.38
C PHE A 403 2.43 22.68 4.24
N ILE A 404 1.59 23.53 4.83
CA ILE A 404 0.26 23.19 5.31
C ILE A 404 -0.68 24.15 4.58
N ALA A 405 -1.79 23.63 4.07
CA ALA A 405 -2.79 24.38 3.33
C ALA A 405 -4.06 24.52 4.17
N PRO A 406 -4.90 25.53 3.90
CA PRO A 406 -6.27 25.50 4.37
C PRO A 406 -6.98 24.22 3.91
N ASN A 407 -7.87 23.69 4.73
CA ASN A 407 -8.64 22.49 4.41
C ASN A 407 -10.14 22.73 4.67
N PRO A 408 -10.88 23.27 3.69
CA PRO A 408 -12.25 23.76 3.93
C PRO A 408 -13.23 22.70 4.47
N TYR A 409 -12.92 21.41 4.26
CA TYR A 409 -13.70 20.26 4.72
C TYR A 409 -13.10 19.57 5.95
N GLY A 410 -11.98 20.08 6.49
CA GLY A 410 -11.11 19.42 7.47
C GLY A 410 -10.08 18.50 6.82
N ASP A 411 -9.11 18.04 7.60
CA ASP A 411 -8.15 17.01 7.19
C ASP A 411 -8.82 15.63 7.27
N ILE A 412 -9.56 15.27 6.23
CA ILE A 412 -10.53 14.16 6.25
C ILE A 412 -10.14 12.97 5.37
N ALA A 413 -9.01 13.02 4.68
CA ALA A 413 -8.70 12.08 3.61
C ALA A 413 -7.42 11.27 3.85
N ASP A 414 -7.49 9.99 3.51
CA ASP A 414 -6.32 9.13 3.25
C ASP A 414 -6.25 8.78 1.76
N CYS A 415 -5.07 8.43 1.28
CA CYS A 415 -4.86 7.94 -0.09
C CYS A 415 -4.54 6.44 -0.08
N LEU A 416 -5.25 5.65 -0.89
CA LEU A 416 -5.08 4.20 -1.03
C LEU A 416 -4.69 3.81 -2.45
N MET A 417 -4.15 2.60 -2.61
CA MET A 417 -3.95 1.95 -3.92
C MET A 417 -5.01 0.90 -4.21
N SER A 418 -5.20 0.56 -5.49
CA SER A 418 -6.24 -0.39 -5.95
C SER A 418 -6.06 -1.84 -5.48
N ASP A 419 -4.91 -2.17 -4.88
CA ASP A 419 -4.67 -3.43 -4.18
C ASP A 419 -5.15 -3.43 -2.72
N ALA A 420 -5.79 -2.36 -2.26
CA ALA A 420 -6.41 -2.32 -0.93
C ALA A 420 -7.39 -3.49 -0.74
N PRO A 421 -7.26 -4.27 0.36
CA PRO A 421 -8.19 -5.34 0.64
C PRO A 421 -9.54 -4.79 1.11
N GLN A 422 -10.60 -5.58 0.95
CA GLN A 422 -11.97 -5.16 1.26
C GLN A 422 -12.14 -4.60 2.68
N TRP A 423 -11.48 -5.22 3.67
CA TRP A 423 -11.57 -4.80 5.07
C TRP A 423 -10.97 -3.41 5.34
N VAL A 424 -10.01 -2.95 4.51
CA VAL A 424 -9.50 -1.57 4.58
C VAL A 424 -10.52 -0.60 3.98
N LEU A 425 -11.13 -0.94 2.83
CA LEU A 425 -12.15 -0.09 2.20
C LEU A 425 -13.34 0.15 3.12
N GLN A 426 -13.74 -0.86 3.89
CA GLN A 426 -14.82 -0.79 4.87
C GLN A 426 -14.60 0.24 5.99
N GLN A 427 -13.37 0.73 6.20
CA GLN A 427 -13.08 1.78 7.19
C GLN A 427 -13.53 3.17 6.72
N TYR A 428 -13.79 3.34 5.42
CA TYR A 428 -14.08 4.63 4.81
C TYR A 428 -15.54 4.73 4.36
N PRO A 429 -16.33 5.64 4.97
CA PRO A 429 -17.67 5.99 4.51
C PRO A 429 -17.76 6.39 3.04
N VAL A 430 -16.73 7.08 2.54
CA VAL A 430 -16.66 7.61 1.17
C VAL A 430 -15.36 7.16 0.51
N LEU A 431 -15.49 6.52 -0.65
CA LEU A 431 -14.38 6.12 -1.51
C LEU A 431 -14.47 6.87 -2.84
N VAL A 432 -13.43 7.63 -3.17
CA VAL A 432 -13.31 8.34 -4.44
C VAL A 432 -12.25 7.66 -5.29
N ILE A 433 -12.63 7.17 -6.46
CA ILE A 433 -11.68 6.73 -7.47
C ILE A 433 -11.08 7.98 -8.12
N ALA A 434 -9.85 8.32 -7.75
CA ALA A 434 -9.18 9.57 -8.11
C ALA A 434 -8.25 9.43 -9.34
N ASP A 435 -8.15 8.22 -9.91
CA ASP A 435 -7.29 7.86 -11.04
C ASP A 435 -8.02 6.86 -11.97
N GLU A 436 -7.41 6.49 -13.10
CA GLU A 436 -7.90 5.41 -13.95
C GLU A 436 -7.56 4.04 -13.35
N LEU A 437 -8.58 3.30 -12.93
CA LEU A 437 -8.39 1.90 -12.53
C LEU A 437 -8.19 1.02 -13.75
N ARG A 438 -7.21 0.12 -13.71
CA ARG A 438 -7.01 -0.89 -14.75
C ARG A 438 -8.23 -1.85 -14.83
N PRO A 439 -8.52 -2.43 -16.00
CA PRO A 439 -9.53 -3.46 -16.12
C PRO A 439 -9.21 -4.66 -15.23
N GLY A 440 -10.20 -5.11 -14.46
CA GLY A 440 -10.05 -6.30 -13.63
C GLY A 440 -11.35 -6.71 -12.93
N LYS A 441 -11.59 -8.02 -12.87
CA LYS A 441 -12.76 -8.60 -12.21
C LYS A 441 -12.66 -8.53 -10.68
N GLU A 442 -11.45 -8.66 -10.13
CA GLU A 442 -11.22 -8.59 -8.69
C GLU A 442 -11.59 -7.21 -8.13
N ILE A 443 -11.05 -6.13 -8.72
CA ILE A 443 -11.38 -4.77 -8.30
C ILE A 443 -12.87 -4.45 -8.51
N ASN A 444 -13.48 -4.95 -9.60
CA ASN A 444 -14.92 -4.84 -9.83
C ASN A 444 -15.74 -5.48 -8.69
N ASP A 445 -15.39 -6.69 -8.26
CA ASP A 445 -16.03 -7.36 -7.12
C ASP A 445 -15.79 -6.64 -5.78
N LYS A 446 -14.57 -6.14 -5.54
CA LYS A 446 -14.24 -5.35 -4.34
C LYS A 446 -15.11 -4.08 -4.26
N LEU A 447 -15.22 -3.33 -5.36
CA LEU A 447 -16.03 -2.11 -5.42
C LEU A 447 -17.53 -2.39 -5.31
N GLU A 448 -18.05 -3.45 -5.96
CA GLU A 448 -19.43 -3.91 -5.77
C GLU A 448 -19.71 -4.27 -4.31
N THR A 449 -18.81 -5.01 -3.68
CA THR A 449 -18.96 -5.41 -2.27
C THR A 449 -18.96 -4.19 -1.36
N TYR A 450 -18.02 -3.26 -1.56
CA TYR A 450 -17.95 -2.00 -0.83
C TYR A 450 -19.26 -1.20 -0.88
N VAL A 451 -19.84 -1.03 -2.08
CA VAL A 451 -21.14 -0.34 -2.23
C VAL A 451 -22.25 -1.13 -1.52
N ASN A 452 -22.33 -2.43 -1.75
CA ASN A 452 -23.38 -3.28 -1.18
C ASN A 452 -23.36 -3.30 0.37
N GLU A 453 -22.19 -3.15 0.97
CA GLU A 453 -21.98 -3.15 2.42
C GLU A 453 -22.21 -1.79 3.10
N GLY A 454 -22.45 -0.72 2.33
CA GLY A 454 -22.82 0.59 2.88
C GLY A 454 -21.87 1.73 2.55
N GLY A 455 -20.88 1.50 1.70
CA GLY A 455 -19.97 2.51 1.19
C GLY A 455 -20.63 3.47 0.20
N HIS A 456 -20.09 4.69 0.11
CA HIS A 456 -20.42 5.64 -0.96
C HIS A 456 -19.25 5.69 -1.94
N LEU A 457 -19.43 5.06 -3.11
CA LEU A 457 -18.44 5.05 -4.18
C LEU A 457 -18.63 6.24 -5.13
N ILE A 458 -17.57 7.00 -5.39
CA ILE A 458 -17.53 8.02 -6.44
C ILE A 458 -16.56 7.54 -7.52
N ILE A 459 -17.04 7.44 -8.75
CA ILE A 459 -16.24 6.97 -9.89
C ILE A 459 -16.55 7.78 -11.15
N THR A 460 -15.52 8.04 -11.96
CA THR A 460 -15.70 8.68 -13.27
C THR A 460 -16.03 7.65 -14.35
N ALA A 461 -16.60 8.09 -15.47
CA ALA A 461 -16.85 7.21 -16.61
C ALA A 461 -15.58 6.57 -17.15
N GLY A 462 -14.43 7.25 -17.04
CA GLY A 462 -13.13 6.75 -17.50
C GLY A 462 -12.66 5.51 -16.75
N SER A 463 -12.87 5.44 -15.43
CA SER A 463 -12.57 4.23 -14.65
C SER A 463 -13.70 3.21 -14.72
N LEU A 464 -14.96 3.66 -14.78
CA LEU A 464 -16.13 2.77 -14.86
C LEU A 464 -16.13 1.93 -16.15
N LYS A 465 -15.62 2.46 -17.28
CA LYS A 465 -15.51 1.70 -18.54
C LYS A 465 -14.65 0.43 -18.40
N ASN A 466 -13.72 0.41 -17.44
CA ASN A 466 -12.80 -0.69 -17.20
C ASN A 466 -13.40 -1.75 -16.24
N MET A 467 -14.60 -1.50 -15.70
CA MET A 467 -15.32 -2.45 -14.86
C MET A 467 -16.18 -3.37 -15.73
N PRO A 468 -15.80 -4.65 -15.92
CA PRO A 468 -16.42 -5.54 -16.93
C PRO A 468 -17.93 -5.70 -16.76
N ASP A 469 -18.41 -5.70 -15.52
CA ASP A 469 -19.84 -5.87 -15.21
C ASP A 469 -20.58 -4.54 -14.97
N GLY A 470 -19.87 -3.41 -15.01
CA GLY A 470 -20.32 -2.16 -14.38
C GLY A 470 -20.27 -2.24 -12.86
N ILE A 471 -20.84 -1.25 -12.18
CA ILE A 471 -21.02 -1.24 -10.72
C ILE A 471 -22.47 -0.84 -10.39
N ALA A 472 -23.15 -1.62 -9.54
CA ALA A 472 -24.55 -1.46 -9.18
C ALA A 472 -25.50 -1.38 -10.40
N GLY A 473 -25.14 -2.06 -11.50
CA GLY A 473 -25.88 -2.01 -12.77
C GLY A 473 -25.67 -0.72 -13.59
N VAL A 474 -24.76 0.16 -13.18
CA VAL A 474 -24.34 1.34 -13.95
C VAL A 474 -23.11 1.01 -14.79
N ARG A 475 -23.10 1.41 -16.06
CA ARG A 475 -22.01 1.21 -17.02
C ARG A 475 -21.72 2.49 -17.81
N ALA A 476 -20.46 2.68 -18.19
CA ALA A 476 -20.12 3.65 -19.23
C ALA A 476 -20.45 3.05 -20.61
N GLY A 477 -21.20 3.78 -21.43
CA GLY A 477 -21.47 3.45 -22.82
C GLY A 477 -20.29 3.81 -23.73
N ASN A 478 -20.40 3.46 -25.01
CA ASN A 478 -19.34 3.68 -26.00
C ASN A 478 -19.38 5.08 -26.64
N LYS A 479 -20.46 5.84 -26.41
CA LYS A 479 -20.63 7.17 -27.00
C LYS A 479 -20.13 8.24 -26.05
N THR A 480 -19.53 9.28 -26.61
CA THR A 480 -19.17 10.51 -25.91
C THR A 480 -19.79 11.70 -26.63
N THR A 481 -20.16 12.74 -25.88
CA THR A 481 -20.73 13.98 -26.42
C THR A 481 -19.96 15.17 -25.89
N VAL A 482 -19.44 16.01 -26.80
CA VAL A 482 -18.84 17.29 -26.46
C VAL A 482 -19.95 18.30 -26.19
N CYS A 483 -19.94 18.87 -25.00
CA CYS A 483 -20.90 19.83 -24.49
C CYS A 483 -20.23 21.19 -24.33
N SER A 484 -20.97 22.27 -24.61
CA SER A 484 -20.54 23.66 -24.38
C SER A 484 -21.55 24.46 -23.55
N GLY A 485 -22.74 23.90 -23.30
CA GLY A 485 -23.75 24.50 -22.45
C GLY A 485 -23.41 24.40 -20.96
N PRO A 486 -24.07 25.18 -20.10
CA PRO A 486 -23.87 25.09 -18.67
C PRO A 486 -24.41 23.77 -18.09
N VAL A 487 -23.86 23.35 -16.95
CA VAL A 487 -24.34 22.23 -16.16
C VAL A 487 -25.28 22.74 -15.07
N THR A 488 -26.51 22.24 -15.04
CA THR A 488 -27.47 22.51 -13.96
C THR A 488 -27.19 21.59 -12.78
N TYR A 489 -27.05 22.17 -11.58
CA TYR A 489 -26.83 21.46 -10.32
C TYR A 489 -27.51 22.18 -9.16
N LYS A 490 -28.40 21.51 -8.41
CA LYS A 490 -29.16 22.09 -7.28
C LYS A 490 -29.82 23.46 -7.59
N GLY A 491 -30.36 23.61 -8.81
CA GLY A 491 -31.00 24.84 -9.28
C GLY A 491 -30.02 25.95 -9.70
N GLN A 492 -28.71 25.73 -9.59
CA GLN A 492 -27.66 26.62 -10.08
C GLN A 492 -27.20 26.20 -11.47
N SER A 493 -26.81 27.19 -12.28
CA SER A 493 -26.22 26.99 -13.61
C SER A 493 -24.71 27.20 -13.51
N LEU A 494 -23.94 26.14 -13.74
CA LEU A 494 -22.48 26.13 -13.66
C LEU A 494 -21.88 26.13 -15.06
N SER A 495 -21.22 27.21 -15.44
CA SER A 495 -20.54 27.29 -16.74
C SER A 495 -19.12 26.71 -16.66
N GLU A 496 -18.75 25.91 -17.65
CA GLU A 496 -17.37 25.48 -17.85
C GLU A 496 -16.58 26.51 -18.66
N ARG A 497 -15.27 26.54 -18.47
CA ARG A 497 -14.37 27.50 -19.16
C ARG A 497 -14.19 27.19 -20.64
N VAL A 498 -14.30 25.91 -20.99
CA VAL A 498 -14.12 25.35 -22.31
C VAL A 498 -15.14 24.24 -22.54
N PRO A 499 -15.36 23.81 -23.80
CA PRO A 499 -16.13 22.60 -24.07
C PRO A 499 -15.58 21.40 -23.29
N TYR A 500 -16.47 20.53 -22.85
CA TYR A 500 -16.18 19.36 -22.02
C TYR A 500 -16.93 18.15 -22.54
N THR A 501 -16.40 16.96 -22.29
CA THR A 501 -16.98 15.72 -22.80
C THR A 501 -17.73 14.97 -21.70
N LEU A 502 -18.92 14.47 -22.05
CA LEU A 502 -19.69 13.55 -21.22
C LEU A 502 -19.80 12.21 -21.95
N ALA A 503 -19.43 11.13 -21.27
CA ALA A 503 -19.71 9.77 -21.73
C ALA A 503 -21.19 9.43 -21.53
N GLU A 504 -21.73 8.63 -22.44
CA GLU A 504 -23.03 7.99 -22.25
C GLU A 504 -22.98 7.12 -20.99
N LEU A 505 -23.96 7.27 -20.12
CA LEU A 505 -24.12 6.39 -18.96
C LEU A 505 -25.34 5.51 -19.20
N ILE A 506 -25.17 4.20 -19.00
CA ILE A 506 -26.26 3.22 -19.00
C ILE A 506 -26.55 2.91 -17.53
N TYR A 507 -27.74 3.25 -17.06
CA TYR A 507 -28.11 3.14 -15.65
C TYR A 507 -29.57 2.74 -15.46
N PRO A 508 -29.92 2.11 -14.32
CA PRO A 508 -31.30 1.80 -13.97
C PRO A 508 -32.18 3.05 -13.85
N ALA A 509 -33.48 2.93 -14.16
CA ALA A 509 -34.43 4.05 -14.05
C ALA A 509 -34.59 4.61 -12.62
N SER A 510 -34.13 3.87 -11.61
CA SER A 510 -34.08 4.30 -10.21
C SER A 510 -32.92 5.25 -9.87
N ALA A 511 -31.99 5.48 -10.80
CA ALA A 511 -30.90 6.43 -10.58
C ALA A 511 -31.43 7.87 -10.59
N THR A 512 -30.91 8.69 -9.68
CA THR A 512 -31.20 10.11 -9.59
C THR A 512 -30.15 10.87 -10.40
N ILE A 513 -30.57 11.71 -11.34
CA ILE A 513 -29.65 12.58 -12.06
C ILE A 513 -29.34 13.80 -11.19
N LEU A 514 -28.10 13.90 -10.71
CA LEU A 514 -27.65 15.01 -9.86
C LEU A 514 -27.34 16.26 -10.69
N GLN A 515 -26.68 16.07 -11.83
CA GLN A 515 -26.20 17.15 -12.70
C GLN A 515 -26.61 16.88 -14.14
N LYS A 516 -27.01 17.95 -14.86
CA LYS A 516 -27.42 17.86 -16.26
C LYS A 516 -26.77 18.92 -17.12
N SER A 517 -26.23 18.52 -18.27
CA SER A 517 -25.89 19.43 -19.36
C SER A 517 -26.94 19.30 -20.45
N ASN A 518 -27.81 20.30 -20.58
CA ASN A 518 -29.05 20.17 -21.36
C ASN A 518 -29.83 18.92 -20.91
N GLU A 519 -30.09 17.98 -21.83
CA GLU A 519 -30.76 16.71 -21.54
C GLU A 519 -29.80 15.58 -21.14
N LEU A 520 -28.49 15.79 -21.20
CA LEU A 520 -27.49 14.77 -20.90
C LEU A 520 -27.13 14.76 -19.41
N PRO A 521 -27.17 13.60 -18.73
CA PRO A 521 -26.65 13.47 -17.38
C PRO A 521 -25.14 13.76 -17.33
N ALA A 522 -24.73 14.71 -16.50
CA ALA A 522 -23.33 14.99 -16.20
C ALA A 522 -22.85 14.24 -14.94
N ALA A 523 -23.76 13.98 -14.00
CA ALA A 523 -23.52 13.10 -12.87
C ALA A 523 -24.84 12.46 -12.42
N ILE A 524 -24.77 11.19 -12.00
CA ILE A 524 -25.91 10.44 -11.45
C ILE A 524 -25.55 9.84 -10.10
N GLU A 525 -26.57 9.54 -9.29
CA GLU A 525 -26.46 8.79 -8.05
C GLU A 525 -27.46 7.63 -8.05
N LEU A 526 -27.05 6.47 -7.55
CA LEU A 526 -27.89 5.30 -7.39
C LEU A 526 -27.64 4.66 -6.02
N ASN A 527 -28.71 4.49 -5.25
CA ASN A 527 -28.66 3.65 -4.04
C ASN A 527 -28.59 2.17 -4.44
N ALA A 528 -27.66 1.43 -3.85
CA ALA A 528 -27.44 0.02 -4.15
C ALA A 528 -26.96 -0.72 -2.90
N GLY A 529 -27.56 -1.88 -2.63
CA GLY A 529 -27.37 -2.57 -1.35
C GLY A 529 -27.68 -1.64 -0.16
N LYS A 530 -26.73 -1.54 0.78
CA LYS A 530 -26.81 -0.60 1.92
C LYS A 530 -26.17 0.76 1.65
N GLY A 531 -25.50 0.91 0.50
CA GLY A 531 -24.71 2.07 0.15
C GLY A 531 -25.22 2.75 -1.10
N LYS A 532 -24.32 3.43 -1.80
CA LYS A 532 -24.64 4.15 -3.03
C LYS A 532 -23.43 4.38 -3.91
N ILE A 533 -23.69 4.61 -5.18
CA ILE A 533 -22.69 5.02 -6.18
C ILE A 533 -23.05 6.38 -6.76
N THR A 534 -22.06 7.24 -6.92
CA THR A 534 -22.13 8.47 -7.71
C THR A 534 -21.21 8.32 -8.92
N VAL A 535 -21.77 8.45 -10.11
CA VAL A 535 -21.00 8.34 -11.36
C VAL A 535 -20.93 9.70 -12.03
N ILE A 536 -19.71 10.17 -12.29
CA ILE A 536 -19.42 11.39 -13.05
C ILE A 536 -19.26 11.00 -14.52
N ALA A 537 -20.09 11.56 -15.40
CA ALA A 537 -20.11 11.20 -16.81
C ALA A 537 -18.87 11.71 -17.58
N SER A 538 -18.21 12.77 -17.10
CA SER A 538 -16.91 13.16 -17.64
C SER A 538 -15.89 12.02 -17.46
N PRO A 539 -15.10 11.66 -18.49
CA PRO A 539 -14.15 10.56 -18.39
C PRO A 539 -13.22 10.66 -17.18
N TYR A 540 -12.65 11.84 -16.92
CA TYR A 540 -11.74 12.06 -15.79
C TYR A 540 -12.03 13.36 -15.03
N GLY A 541 -13.20 13.97 -15.20
CA GLY A 541 -13.62 15.16 -14.44
C GLY A 541 -12.77 16.43 -14.62
N VAL A 542 -11.81 16.41 -15.54
CA VAL A 542 -10.93 17.53 -15.90
C VAL A 542 -11.24 18.01 -17.32
N THR A 543 -10.77 19.20 -17.67
CA THR A 543 -10.79 19.64 -19.08
C THR A 543 -9.94 18.71 -19.96
N GLU A 544 -10.31 18.52 -21.22
CA GLU A 544 -9.58 17.60 -22.12
C GLU A 544 -8.48 18.30 -22.94
N GLN A 545 -8.47 19.63 -22.95
CA GLN A 545 -7.48 20.44 -23.65
C GLN A 545 -6.67 21.25 -22.64
N PRO A 546 -5.38 21.50 -22.89
CA PRO A 546 -4.56 22.30 -22.00
C PRO A 546 -5.06 23.75 -21.91
N GLN A 547 -5.15 24.28 -20.70
CA GLN A 547 -5.63 25.63 -20.35
C GLN A 547 -4.49 26.60 -20.04
N CYS A 548 -3.25 26.19 -20.30
CA CYS A 548 -2.04 27.00 -20.15
C CYS A 548 -1.00 26.62 -21.22
N GLU A 549 0.07 27.40 -21.32
CA GLU A 549 1.20 27.09 -22.20
C GLU A 549 1.94 25.83 -21.71
N LEU A 550 2.38 25.00 -22.66
CA LEU A 550 3.17 23.80 -22.40
C LEU A 550 4.59 23.93 -23.00
N PRO A 551 5.63 23.35 -22.37
CA PRO A 551 5.61 22.66 -21.08
C PRO A 551 5.45 23.65 -19.92
N VAL A 552 4.76 23.22 -18.86
CA VAL A 552 4.62 24.03 -17.64
C VAL A 552 6.00 24.27 -17.01
N LYS A 553 6.30 25.53 -16.70
CA LYS A 553 7.58 25.94 -16.13
C LYS A 553 7.47 26.03 -14.61
N VAL A 554 8.28 25.24 -13.91
CA VAL A 554 8.40 25.34 -12.45
C VAL A 554 9.21 26.58 -12.08
N LYS A 555 8.59 27.53 -11.38
CA LYS A 555 9.19 28.78 -10.92
C LYS A 555 8.91 29.01 -9.43
N GLU A 556 9.86 29.65 -8.76
CA GLU A 556 9.71 30.13 -7.40
C GLU A 556 8.89 31.42 -7.39
N GLU A 557 8.16 31.69 -6.29
CA GLU A 557 7.27 32.85 -6.11
C GLU A 557 6.18 32.97 -7.19
N MET A 558 5.84 31.87 -7.87
CA MET A 558 4.79 31.82 -8.88
C MET A 558 3.92 30.56 -8.72
N PRO A 559 2.60 30.68 -8.95
CA PRO A 559 1.72 29.52 -8.93
C PRO A 559 2.12 28.55 -10.03
N LEU A 560 1.92 27.25 -9.80
CA LEU A 560 2.08 26.26 -10.86
C LEU A 560 0.87 26.34 -11.79
N ASP A 561 1.10 26.58 -13.08
CA ASP A 561 0.04 26.52 -14.08
C ASP A 561 -0.57 25.11 -14.12
N LYS A 562 -1.90 25.04 -14.25
CA LYS A 562 -2.68 23.79 -14.28
C LYS A 562 -3.17 23.53 -15.71
N PRO A 563 -2.55 22.62 -16.47
CA PRO A 563 -2.94 22.35 -17.85
C PRO A 563 -4.37 21.83 -17.97
N TYR A 564 -4.75 20.86 -17.15
CA TYR A 564 -6.07 20.23 -17.21
C TYR A 564 -6.81 20.43 -15.87
N PRO A 565 -7.29 21.65 -15.58
CA PRO A 565 -7.99 21.91 -14.32
C PRO A 565 -9.27 21.08 -14.22
N ILE A 566 -9.66 20.79 -12.97
CA ILE A 566 -10.94 20.15 -12.65
C ILE A 566 -12.12 20.99 -13.15
N LEU A 567 -13.13 20.33 -13.71
CA LEU A 567 -14.35 20.97 -14.20
C LEU A 567 -15.14 21.59 -13.04
N ASN A 568 -15.79 22.73 -13.28
CA ASN A 568 -16.51 23.48 -12.25
C ASN A 568 -17.67 22.67 -11.65
N HIS A 569 -18.42 21.94 -12.48
CA HIS A 569 -19.51 21.09 -11.99
C HIS A 569 -19.00 19.92 -11.15
N VAL A 570 -17.86 19.33 -11.52
CA VAL A 570 -17.22 18.27 -10.72
C VAL A 570 -16.75 18.82 -9.38
N LYS A 571 -16.07 19.97 -9.38
CA LYS A 571 -15.64 20.64 -8.15
C LYS A 571 -16.81 20.94 -7.20
N ALA A 572 -17.93 21.42 -7.74
CA ALA A 572 -19.13 21.69 -6.94
C ALA A 572 -19.74 20.41 -6.33
N LEU A 573 -19.84 19.33 -7.12
CA LEU A 573 -20.32 18.03 -6.64
C LEU A 573 -19.43 17.47 -5.54
N MET A 574 -18.11 17.44 -5.75
CA MET A 574 -17.16 16.92 -4.78
C MET A 574 -17.13 17.75 -3.49
N GLY A 575 -17.23 19.08 -3.60
CA GLY A 575 -17.33 19.95 -2.42
C GLY A 575 -18.54 19.64 -1.55
N ASP A 576 -19.70 19.35 -2.15
CA ASP A 576 -20.89 18.93 -1.42
C ASP A 576 -20.72 17.55 -0.78
N ILE A 577 -20.10 16.60 -1.47
CA ILE A 577 -19.82 15.25 -0.94
C ILE A 577 -18.89 15.34 0.27
N PHE A 578 -17.77 16.06 0.17
CA PHE A 578 -16.82 16.23 1.27
C PHE A 578 -17.44 17.00 2.45
N SER A 579 -18.21 18.05 2.17
CA SER A 579 -18.96 18.79 3.20
C SER A 579 -19.98 17.90 3.93
N SER A 580 -20.55 16.90 3.27
CA SER A 580 -21.54 16.00 3.87
C SER A 580 -20.96 15.05 4.93
N VAL A 581 -19.64 14.82 4.93
CA VAL A 581 -18.94 13.99 5.92
C VAL A 581 -18.09 14.82 6.89
N GLN A 582 -18.11 16.15 6.78
CA GLN A 582 -17.40 17.03 7.69
C GLN A 582 -18.04 16.99 9.09
N LEU A 583 -17.23 16.79 10.14
CA LEU A 583 -17.73 16.77 11.53
C LEU A 583 -17.74 18.17 12.17
N PHE A 584 -16.64 18.90 12.00
CA PHE A 584 -16.46 20.27 12.49
C PHE A 584 -16.07 21.21 11.34
N GLU A 585 -16.55 22.45 11.43
CA GLU A 585 -16.18 23.52 10.51
C GLU A 585 -15.56 24.70 11.28
N THR A 586 -14.66 25.39 10.61
CA THR A 586 -14.03 26.64 11.07
C THR A 586 -13.94 27.63 9.90
N ASN A 587 -13.16 28.70 10.04
CA ASN A 587 -12.83 29.56 8.92
C ASN A 587 -12.13 28.74 7.81
N PRO A 588 -12.63 28.75 6.55
CA PRO A 588 -12.08 27.96 5.46
C PRO A 588 -10.66 28.36 5.03
N GLU A 589 -10.13 29.48 5.52
CA GLU A 589 -8.72 29.89 5.36
C GLU A 589 -7.78 29.27 6.41
N LEU A 590 -8.30 28.49 7.35
CA LEU A 590 -7.52 27.79 8.38
C LEU A 590 -7.41 26.30 8.07
N SER A 591 -6.43 25.64 8.68
CA SER A 591 -6.34 24.19 8.74
C SER A 591 -7.00 23.66 10.02
N LEU A 592 -7.76 22.56 9.90
CA LEU A 592 -8.45 21.87 10.98
C LEU A 592 -8.19 20.36 10.93
N VAL A 593 -7.73 19.79 12.05
CA VAL A 593 -7.57 18.34 12.25
C VAL A 593 -8.44 17.89 13.41
N THR A 594 -9.13 16.76 13.27
CA THR A 594 -10.02 16.22 14.30
C THR A 594 -9.61 14.81 14.67
N CYS A 595 -9.52 14.54 15.97
CA CYS A 595 -9.30 13.21 16.54
C CYS A 595 -10.47 12.82 17.44
N SER A 596 -10.96 11.58 17.32
CA SER A 596 -11.98 11.02 18.21
C SER A 596 -11.36 10.39 19.45
N ARG A 597 -11.93 10.70 20.62
CA ARG A 597 -11.57 10.09 21.91
C ARG A 597 -12.64 9.10 22.41
N GLY A 598 -13.65 8.82 21.57
CA GLY A 598 -14.86 8.11 21.97
C GLY A 598 -15.84 8.95 22.79
N ASN A 599 -17.04 8.41 23.03
CA ASN A 599 -18.08 9.00 23.89
C ASN A 599 -18.43 10.47 23.56
N GLY A 600 -18.43 10.84 22.27
CA GLY A 600 -18.75 12.20 21.80
C GLY A 600 -17.73 13.27 22.18
N GLU A 601 -16.51 12.87 22.59
CA GLU A 601 -15.39 13.77 22.87
C GLU A 601 -14.35 13.73 21.74
N TYR A 602 -13.84 14.91 21.39
CA TYR A 602 -12.91 15.12 20.29
C TYR A 602 -11.77 16.03 20.70
N THR A 603 -10.59 15.79 20.13
CA THR A 603 -9.49 16.77 20.11
C THR A 603 -9.49 17.44 18.74
N VAL A 604 -9.56 18.77 18.70
CA VAL A 604 -9.61 19.56 17.47
C VAL A 604 -8.41 20.50 17.46
N LEU A 605 -7.55 20.39 16.45
CA LEU A 605 -6.43 21.30 16.20
C LEU A 605 -6.84 22.29 15.12
N ILE A 606 -6.53 23.57 15.33
CA ILE A 606 -6.70 24.63 14.34
C ILE A 606 -5.36 25.34 14.15
N SER A 607 -4.95 25.50 12.89
CA SER A 607 -3.69 26.11 12.51
C SER A 607 -3.92 27.25 11.52
N ASN A 608 -3.14 28.33 11.67
CA ASN A 608 -3.20 29.51 10.81
C ASN A 608 -2.04 29.52 9.83
N GLU A 609 -2.37 29.33 8.56
CA GLU A 609 -1.40 29.25 7.47
C GLU A 609 -0.91 30.62 6.98
N HIS A 610 -1.51 31.70 7.49
CA HIS A 610 -1.18 33.07 7.13
C HIS A 610 -0.38 33.76 8.23
N TRP A 611 0.40 34.79 7.86
CA TRP A 611 1.16 35.63 8.80
C TRP A 611 0.34 36.76 9.43
N THR A 612 -0.95 36.86 9.11
CA THR A 612 -1.90 37.79 9.73
C THR A 612 -2.86 37.04 10.65
N PRO A 613 -3.40 37.68 11.70
CA PRO A 613 -4.43 37.08 12.53
C PRO A 613 -5.66 36.70 11.71
N LYS A 614 -6.24 35.54 12.03
CA LYS A 614 -7.48 35.06 11.44
C LYS A 614 -8.51 34.81 12.51
N GLU A 615 -9.76 35.16 12.22
CA GLU A 615 -10.89 34.78 13.06
C GLU A 615 -11.18 33.29 12.89
N PHE A 616 -11.60 32.65 13.98
CA PHE A 616 -12.02 31.25 13.98
C PHE A 616 -13.22 31.05 14.90
N SER A 617 -13.98 30.01 14.60
CA SER A 617 -15.04 29.49 15.46
C SER A 617 -15.13 28.00 15.22
N ILE A 618 -15.38 27.21 16.26
CA ILE A 618 -15.62 25.76 16.10
C ILE A 618 -17.13 25.57 16.06
N ARG A 619 -17.65 25.16 14.91
CA ARG A 619 -19.05 24.77 14.76
C ARG A 619 -19.11 23.30 14.37
N THR A 620 -20.21 22.64 14.73
CA THR A 620 -20.43 21.23 14.39
C THR A 620 -21.49 21.11 13.30
N LYS A 621 -21.34 20.12 12.42
CA LYS A 621 -22.33 19.77 11.40
C LYS A 621 -23.42 18.83 11.94
N THR A 622 -23.26 18.30 13.15
CA THR A 622 -24.19 17.35 13.78
C THR A 622 -24.32 17.59 15.29
N GLY A 623 -25.53 17.52 15.83
CA GLY A 623 -25.79 17.78 17.25
C GLY A 623 -25.43 19.21 17.70
N LYS A 624 -25.09 19.36 18.98
CA LYS A 624 -24.68 20.64 19.59
C LYS A 624 -23.39 20.47 20.38
N ILE A 625 -22.53 21.49 20.32
CA ILE A 625 -21.33 21.56 21.16
C ILE A 625 -21.76 21.89 22.60
N VAL A 626 -21.49 20.99 23.53
CA VAL A 626 -21.77 21.13 24.97
C VAL A 626 -20.65 21.88 25.66
N SER A 627 -19.40 21.64 25.25
CA SER A 627 -18.24 22.33 25.82
C SER A 627 -17.09 22.43 24.84
N ILE A 628 -16.39 23.56 24.87
CA ILE A 628 -15.09 23.76 24.22
C ILE A 628 -14.11 24.15 25.31
N LYS A 629 -13.01 23.41 25.43
CA LYS A 629 -11.91 23.70 26.35
C LYS A 629 -10.61 23.74 25.58
N GLU A 630 -9.94 24.88 25.56
CA GLU A 630 -8.59 24.95 24.99
C GLU A 630 -7.60 24.08 25.80
N LEU A 631 -6.69 23.43 25.09
CA LEU A 631 -5.53 22.69 25.59
C LEU A 631 -4.28 23.52 25.23
N PRO A 632 -3.89 24.51 26.06
CA PRO A 632 -2.90 25.52 25.67
C PRO A 632 -1.58 24.92 25.20
N THR A 633 -1.08 25.45 24.09
CA THR A 633 0.27 25.20 23.57
C THR A 633 1.21 26.30 24.04
N ASP A 634 2.49 25.98 24.28
CA ASP A 634 3.49 27.01 24.60
C ASP A 634 3.58 28.00 23.44
N CYS A 635 3.71 29.30 23.73
CA CYS A 635 3.78 30.38 22.73
C CYS A 635 5.07 31.20 22.87
N SER A 636 6.10 30.64 23.54
CA SER A 636 7.35 31.34 23.81
C SER A 636 8.17 31.60 22.54
N GLU A 637 8.02 30.74 21.53
CA GLU A 637 8.64 30.85 20.21
C GLU A 637 8.22 32.11 19.46
N MET A 638 7.02 32.64 19.73
CA MET A 638 6.52 33.89 19.12
C MET A 638 7.38 35.12 19.47
N LYS A 639 8.21 35.03 20.52
CA LYS A 639 9.15 36.09 20.93
C LYS A 639 10.57 35.86 20.44
N ALA A 640 10.85 34.69 19.86
CA ALA A 640 12.17 34.34 19.38
C ALA A 640 12.41 34.87 17.96
N VAL A 641 13.66 35.24 17.66
CA VAL A 641 14.08 35.53 16.29
C VAL A 641 13.88 34.28 15.45
N GLY A 642 13.25 34.42 14.29
CA GLY A 642 12.90 33.29 13.42
C GLY A 642 11.51 32.72 13.62
N TYR A 643 10.65 33.35 14.41
CA TYR A 643 9.23 32.97 14.49
C TYR A 643 8.56 32.94 13.11
N THR A 644 8.79 33.99 12.33
CA THR A 644 8.33 34.13 10.95
C THR A 644 9.46 33.84 9.97
N PRO A 645 9.14 33.52 8.70
CA PRO A 645 10.12 33.58 7.63
C PRO A 645 10.62 35.01 7.42
N LYS A 646 11.78 35.16 6.77
CA LYS A 646 12.47 36.45 6.53
C LYS A 646 11.55 37.50 5.87
N VAL A 647 10.68 37.08 4.96
CA VAL A 647 9.77 37.98 4.23
C VAL A 647 8.61 38.53 5.08
N ALA A 648 8.32 37.91 6.23
CA ALA A 648 7.19 38.26 7.10
C ALA A 648 7.62 38.92 8.43
N VAL A 649 8.91 39.26 8.60
CA VAL A 649 9.44 39.82 9.86
C VAL A 649 8.76 41.13 10.26
N ASN A 650 8.33 41.93 9.28
CA ASN A 650 7.64 43.20 9.52
C ASN A 650 6.11 43.06 9.57
N THR A 651 5.58 41.85 9.48
CA THR A 651 4.13 41.59 9.53
C THR A 651 3.65 41.54 10.97
N SER A 652 2.56 42.25 11.27
CA SER A 652 1.88 42.11 12.56
C SER A 652 1.10 40.80 12.60
N PHE A 653 1.65 39.78 13.27
CA PHE A 653 1.00 38.47 13.47
C PHE A 653 -0.04 38.47 14.60
N GLY A 654 -0.21 39.59 15.31
CA GLY A 654 -1.21 39.77 16.36
C GLY A 654 -1.10 38.78 17.53
N LYS A 655 -2.23 38.42 18.15
CA LYS A 655 -2.30 37.57 19.35
C LYS A 655 -3.46 36.58 19.27
N ASN A 656 -3.32 35.47 19.99
CA ASN A 656 -4.44 34.57 20.24
C ASN A 656 -5.44 35.24 21.19
N THR A 657 -6.73 35.18 20.86
CA THR A 657 -7.83 35.61 21.73
C THR A 657 -8.86 34.47 21.86
N SER A 658 -10.05 34.74 22.39
CA SER A 658 -11.15 33.76 22.37
C SER A 658 -11.65 33.42 20.96
N ASN A 659 -11.44 34.30 19.98
CA ASN A 659 -11.99 34.17 18.62
C ASN A 659 -10.98 34.40 17.49
N THR A 660 -9.72 34.72 17.80
CA THR A 660 -8.66 34.85 16.80
C THR A 660 -7.48 33.93 17.09
N ILE A 661 -6.85 33.45 16.01
CA ILE A 661 -5.56 32.77 16.04
C ILE A 661 -4.50 33.70 15.45
N ALA A 662 -3.37 33.85 16.15
CA ALA A 662 -2.25 34.66 15.67
C ALA A 662 -1.68 34.10 14.35
N GLY A 663 -1.04 34.95 13.57
CA GLY A 663 -0.38 34.55 12.32
C GLY A 663 0.69 33.48 12.57
N GLY A 664 0.65 32.38 11.80
CA GLY A 664 1.60 31.27 11.90
C GLY A 664 1.52 30.40 13.17
N ASN A 665 0.44 30.51 13.95
CA ASN A 665 0.28 29.77 15.21
C ASN A 665 -0.68 28.58 15.09
N VAL A 666 -0.65 27.69 16.09
CA VAL A 666 -1.50 26.51 16.23
C VAL A 666 -2.15 26.45 17.62
N ARG A 667 -3.41 26.03 17.67
CA ARG A 667 -4.20 25.90 18.91
C ARG A 667 -4.95 24.58 18.92
N VAL A 668 -5.09 23.99 20.10
CA VAL A 668 -5.74 22.68 20.29
C VAL A 668 -6.88 22.81 21.29
N PHE A 669 -8.00 22.15 21.01
CA PHE A 669 -9.23 22.23 21.80
C PHE A 669 -9.77 20.83 22.09
N ARG A 670 -10.31 20.64 23.28
CA ARG A 670 -11.18 19.51 23.61
C ARG A 670 -12.63 19.93 23.42
N VAL A 671 -13.34 19.24 22.56
CA VAL A 671 -14.72 19.54 22.18
C VAL A 671 -15.60 18.36 22.54
N ARG A 672 -16.74 18.62 23.19
CA ARG A 672 -17.74 17.58 23.50
C ARG A 672 -19.05 17.91 22.82
N LEU A 673 -19.60 16.94 22.10
CA LEU A 673 -20.93 17.00 21.51
C LEU A 673 -21.98 16.43 22.47
N ASN A 674 -23.24 16.83 22.30
CA ASN A 674 -24.35 16.25 23.03
C ASN A 674 -24.74 14.87 22.47
N HIS A 675 -25.59 14.15 23.20
CA HIS A 675 -26.10 12.84 22.79
C HIS A 675 -27.08 12.90 21.59
N GLU A 676 -27.52 14.10 21.20
CA GLU A 676 -28.36 14.32 20.00
C GLU A 676 -27.52 14.37 18.71
N ALA A 677 -26.18 14.33 18.80
CA ALA A 677 -25.33 14.25 17.62
C ALA A 677 -25.60 12.94 16.87
N ASP A 678 -26.04 13.07 15.62
CA ASP A 678 -26.27 11.93 14.73
C ASP A 678 -24.94 11.43 14.20
N ILE A 679 -24.32 10.54 14.97
CA ILE A 679 -23.03 9.92 14.71
C ILE A 679 -23.18 8.41 14.83
N THR A 680 -22.91 7.71 13.74
CA THR A 680 -22.88 6.26 13.70
C THR A 680 -21.44 5.78 13.81
N VAL A 681 -21.10 5.13 14.93
CA VAL A 681 -19.82 4.44 15.05
C VAL A 681 -19.85 3.20 14.15
N MET A 682 -18.91 3.14 13.21
CA MET A 682 -18.72 2.00 12.33
C MET A 682 -18.21 0.80 13.14
N PRO A 683 -18.52 -0.44 12.74
CA PRO A 683 -17.87 -1.60 13.32
C PRO A 683 -16.36 -1.56 13.00
N GLU A 684 -15.55 -2.06 13.93
CA GLU A 684 -14.13 -2.30 13.66
C GLU A 684 -14.01 -3.30 12.50
N SER A 685 -13.21 -2.98 11.49
CA SER A 685 -13.04 -3.89 10.37
C SER A 685 -12.08 -5.02 10.77
N THR A 686 -12.48 -6.26 10.51
CA THR A 686 -11.68 -7.44 10.84
C THR A 686 -10.85 -7.82 9.62
N PRO A 687 -9.50 -7.84 9.71
CA PRO A 687 -8.67 -8.30 8.62
C PRO A 687 -9.02 -9.74 8.23
N VAL A 688 -9.09 -9.98 6.92
CA VAL A 688 -9.35 -11.32 6.37
C VAL A 688 -8.01 -12.05 6.23
N PRO A 689 -7.82 -13.23 6.85
CA PRO A 689 -6.61 -14.01 6.66
C PRO A 689 -6.37 -14.34 5.20
N ASN A 690 -5.11 -14.30 4.78
CA ASN A 690 -4.72 -14.73 3.44
C ASN A 690 -5.07 -16.19 3.20
N VAL A 691 -5.35 -16.52 1.94
CA VAL A 691 -5.49 -17.90 1.51
C VAL A 691 -4.12 -18.60 1.60
N THR A 692 -4.09 -19.76 2.26
CA THR A 692 -2.88 -20.60 2.38
C THR A 692 -3.15 -21.99 1.81
N GLY A 693 -2.08 -22.70 1.44
CA GLY A 693 -2.21 -24.03 0.82
C GLY A 693 -2.75 -23.95 -0.62
N ARG A 694 -2.57 -22.82 -1.32
CA ARG A 694 -2.99 -22.64 -2.71
C ARG A 694 -1.80 -22.19 -3.55
N SER A 695 -1.57 -22.91 -4.65
CA SER A 695 -0.45 -22.66 -5.56
C SER A 695 -0.93 -22.11 -6.89
N LEU A 696 -0.24 -21.11 -7.43
CA LEU A 696 -0.43 -20.65 -8.81
C LEU A 696 0.59 -21.31 -9.74
N VAL A 697 0.13 -21.99 -10.80
CA VAL A 697 1.01 -22.57 -11.80
C VAL A 697 1.44 -21.50 -12.82
N LEU A 698 2.74 -21.20 -12.85
CA LEU A 698 3.36 -20.22 -13.72
C LEU A 698 4.15 -20.93 -14.83
N ARG A 699 3.66 -20.82 -16.07
CA ARG A 699 4.23 -21.50 -17.25
C ARG A 699 5.04 -20.52 -18.10
N ASN A 700 6.20 -20.96 -18.59
CA ASN A 700 7.05 -20.20 -19.53
C ASN A 700 7.51 -18.82 -19.03
N ILE A 701 7.85 -18.71 -17.75
CA ILE A 701 8.25 -17.44 -17.13
C ILE A 701 9.75 -17.19 -17.27
N SER A 702 10.14 -15.91 -17.24
CA SER A 702 11.55 -15.48 -17.19
C SER A 702 12.03 -15.18 -15.77
N ASP A 703 11.15 -14.66 -14.91
CA ASP A 703 11.46 -14.16 -13.58
C ASP A 703 10.27 -14.40 -12.62
N VAL A 704 10.50 -15.10 -11.51
CA VAL A 704 9.44 -15.41 -10.54
C VAL A 704 8.98 -14.17 -9.79
N LYS A 705 9.91 -13.27 -9.46
CA LYS A 705 9.61 -12.03 -8.73
C LYS A 705 8.73 -11.13 -9.58
N GLU A 706 9.07 -10.89 -10.85
CA GLU A 706 8.26 -10.04 -11.73
C GLU A 706 6.84 -10.60 -11.94
N GLU A 707 6.68 -11.92 -12.01
CA GLU A 707 5.35 -12.55 -12.09
C GLU A 707 4.50 -12.28 -10.84
N ILE A 708 5.09 -12.36 -9.65
CA ILE A 708 4.40 -12.03 -8.40
C ILE A 708 4.09 -10.53 -8.34
N LEU A 709 5.08 -9.68 -8.64
CA LEU A 709 4.91 -8.22 -8.66
C LEU A 709 3.88 -7.74 -9.68
N SER A 710 3.61 -8.51 -10.73
CA SER A 710 2.56 -8.23 -11.70
C SER A 710 1.14 -8.46 -11.17
N ARG A 711 1.02 -9.08 -9.98
CA ARG A 711 -0.22 -9.42 -9.28
C ARG A 711 -0.18 -8.77 -7.89
N PRO A 712 -0.59 -7.51 -7.74
CA PRO A 712 -0.47 -6.80 -6.46
C PRO A 712 -1.14 -7.53 -5.29
N THR A 713 -2.20 -8.30 -5.53
CA THR A 713 -2.94 -9.07 -4.53
C THR A 713 -2.48 -10.53 -4.41
N PHE A 714 -1.31 -10.91 -4.96
CA PHE A 714 -0.85 -12.31 -5.03
C PHE A 714 -0.96 -13.04 -3.68
N PHE A 715 -0.44 -12.45 -2.60
CA PHE A 715 -0.44 -13.07 -1.28
C PHE A 715 -1.80 -13.11 -0.58
N GLU A 716 -2.82 -12.38 -1.07
CA GLU A 716 -4.21 -12.59 -0.62
C GLU A 716 -4.75 -13.95 -1.10
N HIS A 717 -4.28 -14.41 -2.27
CA HIS A 717 -4.83 -15.57 -2.98
C HIS A 717 -3.94 -16.81 -2.97
N TYR A 718 -2.62 -16.64 -2.86
CA TYR A 718 -1.64 -17.70 -3.04
C TYR A 718 -0.46 -17.58 -2.06
N ASP A 719 0.06 -18.72 -1.60
CA ASP A 719 1.28 -18.79 -0.80
C ASP A 719 2.42 -19.58 -1.49
N ARG A 720 2.13 -20.15 -2.67
CA ARG A 720 3.03 -21.00 -3.43
C ARG A 720 2.96 -20.71 -4.93
N VAL A 721 4.08 -20.87 -5.63
CA VAL A 721 4.12 -20.94 -7.10
C VAL A 721 4.59 -22.32 -7.56
N VAL A 722 4.09 -22.76 -8.72
CA VAL A 722 4.65 -23.91 -9.44
C VAL A 722 5.32 -23.41 -10.72
N ILE A 723 6.59 -23.76 -10.91
CA ILE A 723 7.40 -23.32 -12.06
C ILE A 723 7.95 -24.51 -12.85
N ASP A 724 8.12 -24.34 -14.15
CA ASP A 724 8.66 -25.39 -15.03
C ASP A 724 10.15 -25.67 -14.71
N TRP A 725 10.56 -26.94 -14.75
CA TRP A 725 11.95 -27.35 -14.50
C TRP A 725 12.98 -26.66 -15.42
N ARG A 726 12.57 -26.24 -16.62
CA ARG A 726 13.46 -25.53 -17.55
C ARG A 726 13.94 -24.19 -16.97
N TYR A 727 13.14 -23.55 -16.11
CA TYR A 727 13.55 -22.33 -15.41
C TYR A 727 14.87 -22.55 -14.66
N LEU A 728 14.91 -23.59 -13.81
CA LEU A 728 16.11 -23.93 -13.05
C LEU A 728 17.21 -24.47 -13.95
N ASN A 729 16.88 -25.39 -14.87
CA ASN A 729 17.89 -26.02 -15.70
C ASN A 729 18.69 -24.99 -16.52
N ASN A 730 18.02 -23.95 -17.02
CA ASN A 730 18.61 -22.95 -17.92
C ASN A 730 19.35 -21.81 -17.17
N LYS A 731 19.09 -21.61 -15.87
CA LYS A 731 19.76 -20.56 -15.08
C LYS A 731 21.06 -21.00 -14.43
N GLU A 732 21.99 -20.07 -14.22
CA GLU A 732 23.19 -20.32 -13.45
C GLU A 732 22.91 -20.37 -11.95
N LYS A 733 23.78 -21.05 -11.18
CA LYS A 733 23.63 -21.17 -9.73
C LYS A 733 23.68 -19.82 -9.02
N GLU A 734 24.55 -18.91 -9.46
CA GLU A 734 24.68 -17.57 -8.85
C GLU A 734 23.44 -16.70 -9.09
N THR A 735 22.82 -16.77 -10.27
CA THR A 735 21.55 -16.09 -10.54
C THR A 735 20.46 -16.56 -9.58
N LEU A 736 20.35 -17.88 -9.37
CA LEU A 736 19.37 -18.45 -8.45
C LEU A 736 19.64 -18.06 -6.98
N LYS A 737 20.91 -17.95 -6.56
CA LYS A 737 21.24 -17.44 -5.23
C LYS A 737 20.75 -16.01 -5.03
N HIS A 738 20.98 -15.14 -6.01
CA HIS A 738 20.49 -13.76 -5.96
C HIS A 738 18.95 -13.70 -5.88
N GLU A 739 18.26 -14.49 -6.70
CA GLU A 739 16.79 -14.57 -6.68
C GLU A 739 16.25 -15.11 -5.35
N SER A 740 16.93 -16.08 -4.75
CA SER A 740 16.51 -16.70 -3.47
C SER A 740 16.36 -15.70 -2.33
N GLY A 741 17.13 -14.60 -2.33
CA GLY A 741 17.11 -13.60 -1.27
C GLY A 741 15.74 -12.96 -1.11
N TRP A 742 15.18 -12.40 -2.19
CA TRP A 742 13.85 -11.79 -2.15
C TRP A 742 12.75 -12.84 -1.92
N LEU A 743 12.82 -13.99 -2.59
CA LEU A 743 11.83 -15.07 -2.46
C LEU A 743 11.74 -15.59 -1.02
N GLY A 744 12.89 -15.78 -0.36
CA GLY A 744 12.99 -16.19 1.03
C GLY A 744 12.44 -15.14 2.00
N ARG A 745 12.73 -13.85 1.78
CA ARG A 745 12.16 -12.76 2.60
C ARG A 745 10.64 -12.67 2.49
N GLN A 746 10.08 -12.93 1.32
CA GLN A 746 8.63 -13.00 1.12
C GLN A 746 8.00 -14.30 1.67
N LYS A 747 8.81 -15.28 2.10
CA LYS A 747 8.39 -16.62 2.54
C LYS A 747 7.53 -17.33 1.48
N LEU A 748 7.84 -17.09 0.20
CA LEU A 748 7.16 -17.74 -0.91
C LEU A 748 7.58 -19.20 -0.99
N LYS A 749 6.60 -20.12 -1.04
CA LYS A 749 6.87 -21.53 -1.30
C LYS A 749 6.99 -21.80 -2.81
N ILE A 750 7.85 -22.72 -3.20
CA ILE A 750 8.14 -22.98 -4.61
C ILE A 750 8.13 -24.48 -4.90
N THR A 751 7.31 -24.86 -5.89
CA THR A 751 7.28 -26.21 -6.46
C THR A 751 7.86 -26.16 -7.86
N VAL A 752 8.69 -27.14 -8.22
CA VAL A 752 9.24 -27.29 -9.57
C VAL A 752 8.56 -28.46 -10.28
N ASP A 753 8.10 -28.28 -11.52
CA ASP A 753 7.41 -29.31 -12.30
C ASP A 753 8.26 -29.84 -13.46
N LEU A 754 8.61 -31.14 -13.40
CA LEU A 754 9.34 -31.89 -14.43
C LEU A 754 8.44 -32.45 -15.54
N THR A 755 7.12 -32.39 -15.37
CA THR A 755 6.15 -33.12 -16.22
C THR A 755 6.26 -32.78 -17.69
N SER A 756 6.52 -31.51 -18.01
CA SER A 756 6.70 -31.02 -19.37
C SER A 756 7.98 -31.55 -20.06
N GLY A 757 8.97 -32.00 -19.30
CA GLY A 757 10.22 -32.59 -19.79
C GLY A 757 10.21 -34.11 -19.86
N LEU A 758 9.36 -34.78 -19.06
CA LEU A 758 9.26 -36.24 -19.03
C LEU A 758 8.44 -36.79 -20.21
N ASN A 759 8.94 -36.60 -21.42
CA ASN A 759 8.27 -36.96 -22.68
C ASN A 759 8.94 -38.12 -23.43
N LEU A 760 9.99 -38.75 -22.85
CA LEU A 760 10.85 -39.78 -23.47
C LEU A 760 11.81 -39.25 -24.52
N TYR A 761 11.28 -38.47 -25.43
CA TYR A 761 12.02 -37.80 -26.48
C TYR A 761 11.24 -36.53 -26.87
N PRO A 762 11.93 -35.38 -27.05
CA PRO A 762 13.39 -35.23 -27.11
C PRO A 762 14.08 -34.93 -25.77
N ASP A 763 13.32 -34.71 -24.69
CA ASP A 763 13.85 -34.12 -23.46
C ASP A 763 14.36 -35.18 -22.48
N LEU A 764 13.56 -35.51 -21.46
CA LEU A 764 13.95 -36.36 -20.34
C LEU A 764 13.26 -37.72 -20.41
N ARG A 765 13.98 -38.74 -19.96
CA ARG A 765 13.42 -40.07 -19.67
C ARG A 765 13.67 -40.49 -18.24
N ILE A 766 12.71 -41.21 -17.69
CA ILE A 766 12.74 -41.75 -16.32
C ILE A 766 12.71 -43.29 -16.32
N VAL A 767 12.95 -43.89 -17.49
CA VAL A 767 13.18 -45.33 -17.62
C VAL A 767 14.45 -45.57 -18.45
N ASN A 768 15.16 -46.64 -18.09
CA ASN A 768 16.44 -47.03 -18.64
C ASN A 768 16.25 -47.95 -19.86
N ASN A 769 15.57 -47.41 -20.88
CA ASN A 769 15.41 -48.09 -22.17
C ASN A 769 16.62 -47.83 -23.12
N ASP A 770 17.41 -46.80 -22.83
CA ASP A 770 18.66 -46.48 -23.51
C ASP A 770 19.60 -45.81 -22.48
N LEU A 771 20.66 -46.53 -22.10
CA LEU A 771 21.48 -46.20 -20.94
C LEU A 771 22.16 -44.82 -21.03
N PRO A 772 22.87 -44.45 -22.11
CA PRO A 772 23.44 -43.10 -22.26
C PRO A 772 22.43 -41.95 -22.06
N PHE A 773 21.25 -42.04 -22.69
CA PHE A 773 20.24 -40.98 -22.59
C PHE A 773 19.48 -40.99 -21.27
N TYR A 774 19.31 -42.17 -20.68
CA TYR A 774 18.78 -42.33 -19.33
C TYR A 774 19.70 -41.67 -18.31
N GLN A 775 21.00 -41.98 -18.33
CA GLN A 775 21.97 -41.40 -17.41
C GLN A 775 21.99 -39.88 -17.55
N LYS A 776 22.02 -39.37 -18.79
CA LYS A 776 21.92 -37.92 -19.06
C LYS A 776 20.66 -37.30 -18.43
N SER A 777 19.51 -37.97 -18.52
CA SER A 777 18.25 -37.47 -17.94
C SER A 777 18.30 -37.46 -16.40
N MET A 778 18.82 -38.53 -15.79
CA MET A 778 19.00 -38.61 -14.34
C MET A 778 19.95 -37.52 -13.81
N ASP A 779 21.04 -37.25 -14.53
CA ASP A 779 22.00 -36.19 -14.16
C ASP A 779 21.36 -34.80 -14.28
N ILE A 780 20.52 -34.57 -15.28
CA ILE A 780 19.74 -33.32 -15.41
C ILE A 780 18.77 -33.17 -14.23
N MET A 781 18.00 -34.20 -13.90
CA MET A 781 17.03 -34.15 -12.79
C MET A 781 17.72 -33.92 -11.44
N LYS A 782 18.86 -34.59 -11.17
CA LYS A 782 19.68 -34.34 -9.97
C LYS A 782 20.21 -32.90 -9.93
N ARG A 783 20.66 -32.36 -11.06
CA ARG A 783 21.11 -30.95 -11.14
C ARG A 783 19.96 -29.97 -10.92
N VAL A 784 18.74 -30.28 -11.35
CA VAL A 784 17.56 -29.47 -11.02
C VAL A 784 17.31 -29.51 -9.52
N ILE A 785 17.36 -30.68 -8.89
CA ILE A 785 17.24 -30.85 -7.43
C ILE A 785 18.32 -30.05 -6.67
N ASP A 786 19.58 -30.05 -7.13
CA ASP A 786 20.64 -29.21 -6.54
C ASP A 786 20.31 -27.71 -6.63
N LYS A 787 19.67 -27.28 -7.72
CA LYS A 787 19.29 -25.89 -7.94
C LYS A 787 18.02 -25.50 -7.17
N MET A 788 17.15 -26.46 -6.87
CA MET A 788 15.99 -26.26 -6.01
C MET A 788 16.43 -25.86 -4.60
N GLU A 789 17.42 -26.56 -4.05
CA GLU A 789 18.00 -26.24 -2.74
C GLU A 789 18.55 -24.80 -2.70
N ILE A 790 19.21 -24.36 -3.78
CA ILE A 790 19.73 -22.99 -3.90
C ILE A 790 18.60 -21.95 -3.94
N LEU A 791 17.54 -22.22 -4.71
CA LEU A 791 16.40 -21.30 -4.84
C LEU A 791 15.50 -21.28 -3.59
N GLY A 792 15.55 -22.33 -2.77
CA GLY A 792 14.63 -22.55 -1.65
C GLY A 792 13.34 -23.29 -2.03
N ALA A 793 13.33 -24.03 -3.14
CA ALA A 793 12.18 -24.85 -3.54
C ALA A 793 12.17 -26.20 -2.79
N ASP A 794 11.00 -26.58 -2.29
CA ASP A 794 10.80 -27.71 -1.37
C ASP A 794 10.01 -28.88 -1.98
N GLU A 795 9.43 -28.69 -3.17
CA GLU A 795 8.61 -29.70 -3.84
C GLU A 795 8.98 -29.89 -5.30
N LEU A 796 9.09 -31.14 -5.73
CA LEU A 796 9.33 -31.55 -7.11
C LEU A 796 8.13 -32.34 -7.63
N LEU A 797 7.31 -31.72 -8.47
CA LEU A 797 6.28 -32.42 -9.24
C LEU A 797 6.95 -33.25 -10.33
N ILE A 798 6.63 -34.53 -10.34
CA ILE A 798 7.18 -35.51 -11.28
C ILE A 798 6.05 -36.42 -11.75
N SER A 799 6.07 -36.83 -13.01
CA SER A 799 5.05 -37.74 -13.56
C SER A 799 5.70 -39.06 -13.98
N THR A 800 4.87 -40.05 -14.26
CA THR A 800 5.31 -41.27 -14.96
C THR A 800 5.65 -40.93 -16.41
N GLN A 801 5.77 -41.92 -17.29
CA GLN A 801 6.18 -41.71 -18.68
C GLN A 801 5.29 -42.48 -19.64
N ARG A 802 5.21 -42.03 -20.90
CA ARG A 802 4.62 -42.84 -21.98
C ARG A 802 5.28 -44.22 -22.04
N THR A 803 4.52 -45.24 -22.41
CA THR A 803 5.06 -46.58 -22.66
C THR A 803 6.13 -46.53 -23.74
N ILE A 804 7.16 -47.37 -23.60
CA ILE A 804 8.21 -47.51 -24.59
C ILE A 804 7.68 -48.33 -25.76
N GLU A 805 7.92 -47.86 -26.98
CA GLU A 805 7.58 -48.59 -28.19
C GLU A 805 8.63 -49.67 -28.46
N ASN A 806 8.17 -50.91 -28.71
CA ASN A 806 9.01 -52.07 -29.04
C ASN A 806 9.99 -52.48 -27.93
N ASN A 807 10.69 -53.62 -28.10
CA ASN A 807 11.96 -54.08 -27.48
C ASN A 807 12.26 -53.78 -25.98
N TYR A 808 11.26 -53.38 -25.19
CA TYR A 808 11.35 -53.06 -23.77
C TYR A 808 10.06 -53.53 -23.11
N THR A 809 10.16 -54.62 -22.35
CA THR A 809 8.98 -55.27 -21.77
C THR A 809 8.35 -54.40 -20.68
N MET A 810 7.05 -54.60 -20.41
CA MET A 810 6.38 -53.91 -19.32
C MET A 810 7.02 -54.20 -17.95
N GLU A 811 7.53 -55.41 -17.74
CA GLU A 811 8.26 -55.78 -16.52
C GLU A 811 9.54 -54.94 -16.37
N GLN A 812 10.34 -54.83 -17.43
CA GLN A 812 11.52 -53.95 -17.46
C GLN A 812 11.15 -52.48 -17.23
N PHE A 813 10.04 -52.02 -17.83
CA PHE A 813 9.54 -50.67 -17.65
C PHE A 813 9.20 -50.36 -16.19
N TYR A 814 8.37 -51.18 -15.54
CA TYR A 814 8.00 -50.96 -14.13
C TYR A 814 9.22 -51.06 -13.20
N ALA A 815 10.11 -52.03 -13.43
CA ALA A 815 11.34 -52.18 -12.65
C ALA A 815 12.23 -50.94 -12.78
N SER A 816 12.44 -50.44 -13.99
CA SER A 816 13.26 -49.24 -14.20
C SER A 816 12.60 -47.98 -13.65
N LEU A 817 11.29 -47.82 -13.83
CA LEU A 817 10.55 -46.65 -13.34
C LEU A 817 10.63 -46.56 -11.81
N LYS A 818 10.43 -47.70 -11.13
CA LYS A 818 10.59 -47.83 -9.68
C LYS A 818 12.00 -47.42 -9.25
N GLU A 819 13.02 -47.96 -9.91
CA GLU A 819 14.42 -47.65 -9.58
C GLU A 819 14.74 -46.17 -9.73
N SER A 820 14.28 -45.52 -10.81
CA SER A 820 14.49 -44.09 -11.00
C SER A 820 13.83 -43.25 -9.91
N PHE A 821 12.60 -43.59 -9.50
CA PHE A 821 11.94 -42.89 -8.39
C PHE A 821 12.60 -43.14 -7.04
N LEU A 822 13.13 -44.34 -6.78
CA LEU A 822 13.92 -44.61 -5.57
C LEU A 822 15.15 -43.70 -5.52
N VAL A 823 15.94 -43.69 -6.59
CA VAL A 823 17.16 -42.87 -6.68
C VAL A 823 16.86 -41.38 -6.54
N LEU A 824 15.82 -40.87 -7.20
CA LEU A 824 15.47 -39.44 -7.11
C LEU A 824 14.88 -39.08 -5.75
N SER A 825 14.07 -39.96 -5.15
CA SER A 825 13.49 -39.73 -3.83
C SER A 825 14.58 -39.68 -2.76
N ASP A 826 15.54 -40.61 -2.80
CA ASP A 826 16.67 -40.64 -1.88
C ASP A 826 17.54 -39.39 -2.04
N TYR A 827 17.89 -39.02 -3.28
CA TYR A 827 18.68 -37.83 -3.57
C TYR A 827 17.99 -36.53 -3.14
N ALA A 828 16.67 -36.42 -3.31
CA ALA A 828 15.90 -35.25 -2.90
C ALA A 828 15.69 -35.19 -1.38
N ALA A 829 15.58 -36.34 -0.71
CA ALA A 829 15.42 -36.41 0.75
C ALA A 829 16.64 -35.80 1.48
N GLU A 830 17.85 -36.00 0.95
CA GLU A 830 19.08 -35.39 1.47
C GLU A 830 19.03 -33.84 1.50
N LYS A 831 18.13 -33.24 0.72
CA LYS A 831 17.94 -31.79 0.58
C LYS A 831 16.60 -31.30 1.10
N ASN A 832 15.87 -32.14 1.85
CA ASN A 832 14.53 -31.88 2.35
C ASN A 832 13.49 -31.56 1.25
N ILE A 833 13.66 -32.13 0.04
CA ILE A 833 12.73 -31.96 -1.07
C ILE A 833 11.77 -33.15 -1.15
N ARG A 834 10.49 -32.83 -1.26
CA ARG A 834 9.42 -33.81 -1.46
C ARG A 834 9.17 -34.05 -2.95
N LEU A 835 9.17 -35.31 -3.38
CA LEU A 835 8.74 -35.70 -4.72
C LEU A 835 7.24 -35.96 -4.70
N VAL A 836 6.53 -35.25 -5.58
CA VAL A 836 5.09 -35.34 -5.71
C VAL A 836 4.77 -35.96 -7.07
N LEU A 837 4.38 -37.23 -7.05
CA LEU A 837 3.93 -37.97 -8.22
C LEU A 837 2.62 -37.37 -8.72
N ARG A 838 2.68 -36.65 -9.84
CA ARG A 838 1.55 -36.07 -10.53
C ARG A 838 0.82 -37.12 -11.36
N GLN A 839 -0.50 -37.25 -11.18
CA GLN A 839 -1.34 -37.98 -12.10
C GLN A 839 -1.37 -37.28 -13.47
N ALA A 840 -1.12 -38.02 -14.54
CA ALA A 840 -1.10 -37.49 -15.90
C ALA A 840 -1.71 -38.49 -16.89
N VAL A 841 -2.36 -37.97 -17.93
CA VAL A 841 -3.01 -38.76 -18.98
C VAL A 841 -1.99 -39.37 -19.94
N SER A 842 -2.31 -40.56 -20.48
CA SER A 842 -1.51 -41.25 -21.52
C SER A 842 -0.08 -41.57 -21.07
N ARG A 843 0.07 -41.92 -19.78
CA ARG A 843 1.34 -42.34 -19.17
C ARG A 843 1.15 -43.67 -18.44
N THR A 844 2.23 -44.38 -18.17
CA THR A 844 2.14 -45.73 -17.57
C THR A 844 2.89 -45.77 -16.24
N PRO A 845 2.24 -46.17 -15.13
CA PRO A 845 0.78 -46.24 -14.96
C PRO A 845 0.15 -44.84 -14.91
N ASP A 846 -1.12 -44.71 -15.33
CA ASP A 846 -1.97 -43.51 -15.21
C ASP A 846 -3.22 -43.73 -14.34
N THR A 847 -3.59 -44.98 -14.06
CA THR A 847 -4.70 -45.32 -13.17
C THR A 847 -4.35 -45.14 -11.69
N ILE A 848 -5.34 -44.78 -10.87
CA ILE A 848 -5.16 -44.63 -9.41
C ILE A 848 -4.62 -45.91 -8.76
N GLU A 849 -5.08 -47.08 -9.21
CA GLU A 849 -4.59 -48.36 -8.71
C GLU A 849 -3.10 -48.58 -9.03
N GLY A 850 -2.69 -48.33 -10.28
CA GLY A 850 -1.30 -48.46 -10.70
C GLY A 850 -0.38 -47.45 -10.03
N LEU A 851 -0.83 -46.20 -9.88
CA LEU A 851 -0.08 -45.14 -9.19
C LEU A 851 0.07 -45.46 -7.70
N ARG A 852 -0.98 -45.93 -7.03
CA ARG A 852 -0.91 -46.38 -5.64
C ARG A 852 0.08 -47.53 -5.47
N LYS A 853 0.05 -48.52 -6.37
CA LYS A 853 1.00 -49.64 -6.36
C LYS A 853 2.44 -49.13 -6.47
N LEU A 854 2.69 -48.21 -7.42
CA LEU A 854 4.01 -47.61 -7.60
C LEU A 854 4.50 -46.86 -6.35
N VAL A 855 3.66 -46.01 -5.74
CA VAL A 855 4.01 -45.30 -4.50
C VAL A 855 4.35 -46.28 -3.37
N ASN A 856 3.54 -47.33 -3.19
CA ASN A 856 3.78 -48.36 -2.18
C ASN A 856 5.07 -49.16 -2.45
N GLU A 857 5.44 -49.38 -3.71
CA GLU A 857 6.65 -50.11 -4.07
C GLU A 857 7.94 -49.28 -3.95
N VAL A 858 7.87 -47.97 -4.24
CA VAL A 858 8.96 -47.03 -3.98
C VAL A 858 9.17 -46.85 -2.48
N ASN A 859 8.08 -46.79 -1.70
CA ASN A 859 8.09 -46.79 -0.23
C ASN A 859 9.09 -45.79 0.36
N ARG A 860 8.95 -44.52 0.00
CA ARG A 860 9.73 -43.41 0.56
C ARG A 860 8.82 -42.37 1.19
N PRO A 861 9.14 -41.84 2.38
CA PRO A 861 8.26 -40.91 3.10
C PRO A 861 8.12 -39.56 2.38
N ASN A 862 9.09 -39.17 1.56
CA ASN A 862 9.06 -37.96 0.75
C ASN A 862 8.53 -38.19 -0.68
N PHE A 863 7.93 -39.35 -0.98
CA PHE A 863 7.32 -39.66 -2.27
C PHE A 863 5.81 -39.85 -2.14
N THR A 864 5.03 -38.85 -2.57
CA THR A 864 3.56 -38.80 -2.39
C THR A 864 2.83 -38.65 -3.72
N LEU A 865 1.54 -39.00 -3.76
CA LEU A 865 0.69 -38.85 -4.97
C LEU A 865 -0.12 -37.55 -4.92
N ALA A 866 -0.16 -36.80 -6.04
CA ALA A 866 -1.09 -35.71 -6.30
C ALA A 866 -2.07 -36.12 -7.42
N PRO A 867 -3.29 -36.57 -7.07
CA PRO A 867 -4.31 -36.90 -8.06
C PRO A 867 -4.85 -35.62 -8.72
N ALA A 868 -5.31 -35.77 -9.96
CA ALA A 868 -5.83 -34.67 -10.75
C ALA A 868 -7.35 -34.66 -10.78
N LEU A 869 -7.95 -33.54 -10.37
CA LEU A 869 -9.39 -33.34 -10.41
C LEU A 869 -9.94 -33.60 -11.83
N SER A 870 -9.26 -33.10 -12.86
CA SER A 870 -9.70 -33.26 -14.24
C SER A 870 -9.78 -34.72 -14.69
N LEU A 871 -8.87 -35.58 -14.21
CA LEU A 871 -8.84 -37.00 -14.55
C LEU A 871 -9.85 -37.82 -13.74
N LEU A 872 -10.07 -37.46 -12.48
CA LEU A 872 -11.14 -38.05 -11.67
C LEU A 872 -12.53 -37.73 -12.24
N LEU A 873 -12.73 -36.49 -12.72
CA LEU A 873 -13.97 -36.08 -13.40
C LEU A 873 -14.14 -36.78 -14.76
N ASN A 874 -13.05 -37.08 -15.46
CA ASN A 874 -13.13 -37.80 -16.73
C ASN A 874 -13.45 -39.30 -16.54
N ASP A 875 -13.17 -39.86 -15.37
CA ASP A 875 -13.40 -41.27 -15.00
C ASP A 875 -14.54 -41.43 -13.98
N GLU A 876 -15.68 -40.77 -14.25
CA GLU A 876 -16.83 -40.74 -13.34
C GLU A 876 -17.35 -42.14 -12.97
N ALA A 877 -17.30 -43.09 -13.92
CA ALA A 877 -17.75 -44.48 -13.71
C ALA A 877 -16.97 -45.21 -12.59
N ASN A 878 -15.71 -44.86 -12.35
CA ASN A 878 -14.86 -45.47 -11.32
C ASN A 878 -14.58 -44.54 -10.14
N LEU A 879 -15.21 -43.35 -10.10
CA LEU A 879 -14.88 -42.29 -9.15
C LEU A 879 -14.92 -42.75 -7.69
N ASP A 880 -15.98 -43.44 -7.26
CA ASP A 880 -16.11 -43.90 -5.87
C ASP A 880 -15.04 -44.92 -5.48
N GLY A 881 -14.67 -45.81 -6.41
CA GLY A 881 -13.59 -46.76 -6.23
C GLY A 881 -12.22 -46.08 -6.18
N ASN A 882 -12.02 -45.03 -6.98
CA ASN A 882 -10.81 -44.23 -7.00
C ASN A 882 -10.67 -43.41 -5.70
N LEU A 883 -11.73 -42.72 -5.27
CA LEU A 883 -11.75 -41.97 -4.02
C LEU A 883 -11.50 -42.86 -2.80
N SER A 884 -12.10 -44.06 -2.77
CA SER A 884 -11.86 -45.03 -1.68
C SER A 884 -10.40 -45.47 -1.60
N ARG A 885 -9.74 -45.68 -2.75
CA ARG A 885 -8.30 -46.01 -2.80
C ARG A 885 -7.43 -44.84 -2.36
N LEU A 886 -7.75 -43.62 -2.82
CA LEU A 886 -6.99 -42.41 -2.49
C LEU A 886 -7.10 -42.07 -1.00
N LYS A 887 -8.25 -42.27 -0.36
CA LYS A 887 -8.43 -42.09 1.10
C LYS A 887 -7.58 -43.03 1.96
N GLN A 888 -7.02 -44.09 1.39
CA GLN A 888 -6.08 -45.00 2.05
C GLN A 888 -4.62 -44.55 1.89
N MET A 889 -4.39 -43.44 1.19
CA MET A 889 -3.07 -42.85 0.96
C MET A 889 -2.97 -41.49 1.66
N ASP A 890 -1.74 -41.04 1.92
CA ASP A 890 -1.44 -39.71 2.44
C ASP A 890 -1.49 -38.67 1.31
N ILE A 891 -2.70 -38.29 0.89
CA ILE A 891 -2.93 -37.29 -0.15
C ILE A 891 -2.85 -35.89 0.45
N LYS A 892 -1.76 -35.18 0.14
CA LYS A 892 -1.49 -33.82 0.60
C LYS A 892 -1.75 -32.74 -0.44
N ASP A 893 -1.78 -33.10 -1.72
CA ASP A 893 -1.93 -32.13 -2.81
C ASP A 893 -2.96 -32.63 -3.83
N LEU A 894 -3.70 -31.70 -4.41
CA LEU A 894 -4.64 -31.93 -5.50
C LEU A 894 -4.35 -30.96 -6.65
N LEU A 895 -4.30 -31.50 -7.88
CA LEU A 895 -4.22 -30.68 -9.08
C LEU A 895 -5.63 -30.24 -9.47
N ILE A 896 -5.86 -28.92 -9.46
CA ILE A 896 -7.16 -28.29 -9.68
C ILE A 896 -7.25 -27.77 -11.11
N SER A 897 -8.08 -28.45 -11.89
CA SER A 897 -8.45 -28.15 -13.27
C SER A 897 -9.58 -29.10 -13.67
N VAL A 898 -10.22 -28.86 -14.82
CA VAL A 898 -11.33 -29.68 -15.32
C VAL A 898 -11.07 -30.21 -16.73
N PRO A 899 -11.71 -31.33 -17.14
CA PRO A 899 -11.45 -31.91 -18.44
C PRO A 899 -12.18 -31.12 -19.54
N GLY A 900 -11.46 -30.76 -20.59
CA GLY A 900 -12.01 -30.30 -21.87
C GLY A 900 -12.23 -31.48 -22.81
N LYS A 901 -13.43 -31.57 -23.38
CA LYS A 901 -13.81 -32.58 -24.36
C LYS A 901 -14.07 -31.95 -25.73
N ASP A 902 -13.76 -32.69 -26.79
CA ASP A 902 -13.96 -32.25 -28.16
C ASP A 902 -15.40 -32.55 -28.62
N ILE A 903 -15.70 -32.29 -29.89
CA ILE A 903 -17.03 -32.55 -30.47
C ILE A 903 -17.42 -34.04 -30.50
N HIS A 904 -16.45 -34.95 -30.31
CA HIS A 904 -16.64 -36.40 -30.23
C HIS A 904 -16.66 -36.90 -28.79
N ASN A 905 -16.71 -36.00 -27.80
CA ASN A 905 -16.67 -36.31 -26.37
C ASN A 905 -15.35 -36.98 -25.93
N GLN A 906 -14.27 -36.78 -26.68
CA GLN A 906 -12.93 -37.27 -26.35
C GLN A 906 -12.18 -36.23 -25.53
N LEU A 907 -11.41 -36.69 -24.54
CA LEU A 907 -10.57 -35.82 -23.71
C LEU A 907 -9.45 -35.22 -24.58
N TRP A 908 -9.38 -33.90 -24.68
CA TRP A 908 -8.31 -33.19 -25.40
C TRP A 908 -7.52 -32.21 -24.53
N ASN A 909 -8.08 -31.81 -23.38
CA ASN A 909 -7.45 -30.87 -22.45
C ASN A 909 -7.69 -31.31 -21.00
N THR A 910 -6.65 -31.37 -20.18
CA THR A 910 -6.75 -31.69 -18.74
C THR A 910 -6.61 -30.46 -17.84
N ASN A 911 -6.50 -29.27 -18.43
CA ASN A 911 -6.10 -28.03 -17.79
C ASN A 911 -7.10 -26.90 -18.05
N ALA A 912 -8.37 -27.20 -18.31
CA ALA A 912 -9.36 -26.13 -18.38
C ALA A 912 -9.59 -25.54 -16.96
N PRO A 913 -9.80 -24.21 -16.83
CA PRO A 913 -10.14 -23.59 -15.54
C PRO A 913 -11.38 -24.20 -14.90
N LEU A 914 -11.32 -24.40 -13.59
CA LEU A 914 -12.41 -24.90 -12.74
C LEU A 914 -13.73 -24.14 -12.93
N TYR A 915 -13.68 -22.81 -13.03
CA TYR A 915 -14.85 -21.94 -13.16
C TYR A 915 -15.64 -22.16 -14.46
N LYS A 916 -15.05 -22.83 -15.45
CA LYS A 916 -15.72 -23.21 -16.70
C LYS A 916 -16.48 -24.53 -16.60
N SER A 917 -16.44 -25.21 -15.45
CA SER A 917 -17.10 -26.50 -15.26
C SER A 917 -18.57 -26.38 -14.91
N GLY A 918 -19.38 -27.32 -15.41
CA GLY A 918 -20.78 -27.53 -14.99
C GLY A 918 -20.97 -28.64 -13.94
N GLN A 919 -19.89 -29.29 -13.48
CA GLN A 919 -19.94 -30.50 -12.64
C GLN A 919 -19.83 -30.20 -11.12
N THR A 920 -20.55 -29.17 -10.63
CA THR A 920 -20.43 -28.64 -9.26
C THR A 920 -20.49 -29.73 -8.17
N GLU A 921 -21.49 -30.61 -8.20
CA GLU A 921 -21.70 -31.61 -7.16
C GLU A 921 -20.62 -32.70 -7.14
N THR A 922 -20.20 -33.17 -8.32
CA THR A 922 -19.10 -34.14 -8.43
C THR A 922 -17.78 -33.54 -7.97
N ILE A 923 -17.52 -32.27 -8.30
CA ILE A 923 -16.33 -31.55 -7.81
C ILE A 923 -16.36 -31.44 -6.28
N ARG A 924 -17.48 -31.00 -5.69
CA ARG A 924 -17.64 -30.93 -4.23
C ARG A 924 -17.39 -32.26 -3.56
N LYS A 925 -17.89 -33.36 -4.13
CA LYS A 925 -17.66 -34.72 -3.64
C LYS A 925 -16.18 -35.08 -3.60
N ILE A 926 -15.42 -34.70 -4.63
CA ILE A 926 -13.97 -34.95 -4.71
C ILE A 926 -13.23 -34.08 -3.70
N LEU A 927 -13.47 -32.76 -3.68
CA LEU A 927 -12.77 -31.85 -2.76
C LEU A 927 -13.03 -32.19 -1.29
N SER A 928 -14.28 -32.55 -0.95
CA SER A 928 -14.66 -32.95 0.41
C SER A 928 -14.03 -34.27 0.86
N ALA A 929 -13.49 -35.08 -0.06
CA ALA A 929 -12.73 -36.27 0.30
C ALA A 929 -11.34 -35.94 0.85
N PHE A 930 -10.82 -34.74 0.58
CA PHE A 930 -9.48 -34.27 0.97
C PHE A 930 -9.54 -32.81 1.46
N PRO A 931 -10.22 -32.54 2.59
CA PRO A 931 -10.49 -31.18 3.06
C PRO A 931 -9.23 -30.42 3.52
N ASP A 932 -8.14 -31.14 3.81
CA ASP A 932 -6.88 -30.57 4.32
C ASP A 932 -5.77 -30.61 3.25
N ALA A 933 -6.11 -30.89 1.98
CA ALA A 933 -5.14 -30.91 0.89
C ALA A 933 -4.79 -29.51 0.40
N HIS A 934 -3.53 -29.32 0.00
CA HIS A 934 -3.11 -28.16 -0.77
C HIS A 934 -3.64 -28.23 -2.20
N TYR A 935 -4.03 -27.09 -2.74
CA TYR A 935 -4.60 -26.97 -4.07
C TYR A 935 -3.58 -26.36 -5.03
N ILE A 936 -3.21 -27.12 -6.06
CA ILE A 936 -2.35 -26.65 -7.14
C ILE A 936 -3.26 -26.19 -8.28
N MET A 937 -3.38 -24.88 -8.49
CA MET A 937 -4.24 -24.28 -9.51
C MET A 937 -3.63 -24.50 -10.91
N ASP A 938 -3.95 -25.64 -11.50
CA ASP A 938 -3.32 -26.19 -12.71
C ASP A 938 -4.10 -25.83 -13.99
N GLY A 939 -5.06 -24.92 -13.92
CA GLY A 939 -5.74 -24.33 -15.07
C GLY A 939 -4.79 -23.59 -16.03
N LEU A 940 -5.16 -23.54 -17.31
CA LEU A 940 -4.60 -22.66 -18.33
C LEU A 940 -5.46 -21.40 -18.41
N TYR A 941 -4.89 -20.27 -17.97
CA TYR A 941 -5.56 -18.99 -17.89
C TYR A 941 -5.13 -18.06 -19.03
N ASN A 942 -6.08 -17.35 -19.62
CA ASN A 942 -5.81 -16.32 -20.62
C ASN A 942 -5.53 -14.95 -20.01
N SER A 943 -5.86 -14.75 -18.74
CA SER A 943 -5.71 -13.49 -18.01
C SER A 943 -5.71 -13.71 -16.49
N GLN A 944 -5.25 -12.70 -15.74
CA GLN A 944 -5.36 -12.67 -14.28
C GLN A 944 -6.83 -12.70 -13.80
N ASP A 945 -7.78 -12.23 -14.60
CA ASP A 945 -9.22 -12.35 -14.28
C ASP A 945 -9.68 -13.81 -14.29
N GLU A 946 -9.20 -14.63 -15.22
CA GLU A 946 -9.49 -16.07 -15.20
C GLU A 946 -8.85 -16.73 -13.98
N GLU A 947 -7.64 -16.34 -13.58
CA GLU A 947 -6.97 -16.82 -12.35
C GLU A 947 -7.85 -16.50 -11.11
N TYR A 948 -8.31 -15.26 -10.98
CA TYR A 948 -9.17 -14.82 -9.88
C TYR A 948 -10.52 -15.54 -9.87
N LEU A 949 -11.18 -15.66 -11.02
CA LEU A 949 -12.45 -16.39 -11.14
C LEU A 949 -12.29 -17.87 -10.74
N ASP A 950 -11.16 -18.49 -11.07
CA ASP A 950 -10.89 -19.88 -10.70
C ASP A 950 -10.70 -20.06 -9.20
N GLY A 951 -9.92 -19.18 -8.57
CA GLY A 951 -9.75 -19.15 -7.12
C GLY A 951 -11.08 -18.92 -6.40
N LYS A 952 -11.87 -17.95 -6.88
CA LYS A 952 -13.20 -17.64 -6.34
C LYS A 952 -14.17 -18.81 -6.48
N GLU A 953 -14.13 -19.55 -7.58
CA GLU A 953 -14.97 -20.73 -7.75
C GLU A 953 -14.54 -21.85 -6.80
N LEU A 954 -13.23 -22.08 -6.66
CA LEU A 954 -12.71 -23.03 -5.67
C LEU A 954 -13.19 -22.69 -4.26
N ASP A 955 -13.16 -21.42 -3.85
CA ASP A 955 -13.64 -20.97 -2.54
C ASP A 955 -15.13 -21.26 -2.28
N LYS A 956 -15.96 -21.35 -3.32
CA LYS A 956 -17.38 -21.74 -3.20
C LYS A 956 -17.59 -23.26 -3.11
N LEU A 957 -16.63 -24.03 -3.62
CA LEU A 957 -16.72 -25.48 -3.74
C LEU A 957 -16.09 -26.19 -2.53
N VAL A 958 -15.10 -25.57 -1.90
CA VAL A 958 -14.49 -26.07 -0.66
C VAL A 958 -15.43 -25.75 0.52
N THR A 959 -15.72 -26.76 1.34
CA THR A 959 -16.49 -26.55 2.57
C THR A 959 -15.57 -25.88 3.60
N LYS A 960 -15.79 -24.59 3.89
CA LYS A 960 -15.03 -23.91 4.96
C LYS A 960 -15.39 -24.56 6.31
N LYS A 961 -14.38 -25.06 7.03
CA LYS A 961 -14.53 -25.55 8.41
C LYS A 961 -14.86 -24.40 9.36
#